data_AF-A0A1V6FM28-F1
#
_entry.id   AF-A0A1V6FM28-F1
#
_cell.length_a   1.000
_cell.length_b   1.000
_cell.length_c   1.000
_cell.angle_alpha   90.00
_cell.angle_beta   90.00
_cell.angle_gamma   90.00
#
_symmetry.space_group_name_H-M   'P 1'
#
loop_
_entity.id
_entity.type
_entity.pdbx_description
1 polymer ?
#
loop_
_entity_poly.entity_id
_entity_poly.type
_entity_poly.pdbx_seq_one_letter_code
_entity_poly.pdbx_strand_id
1 'polypeptide(L)'
;MTRFFCIGMLTLFFGSVLFADALPDLTQFTAVSQKQVFLEDFNAGADRWQLGSNCHIVPEGRDGTPALFMERTEPGNYQSALASLPLQLIPGCRYRCTAWYRTEDLPDKTNILAPCIEYRENNVYKWMKNLQAPASREWKQVSLYFSATAECNLLLRLFYNLTGKVWFDDLEITTAEQAAIYPLKPMLQHLGPEGDVLLQCADNEQLQQRPGDFQLFFECPEIGLKTARPLNDRGQAAIRLGPLADGEYTCQAYLLDKRDKIILTQDTFTWFRRADLKPAPGQATLDEHGRFLVDGKPFLPVGIYVTWIRTLTDVKRVAEGGFNFIHSYTAAHLNIKKENEFNGLPAQEMHGGAKMGTPEWAENVRRSLDLLQQHGLKLMSFPCRDEFRHPTALAAYTADERPVSEIPRLRKLRSDYARTFPLSPVVALTCEADDVGQYARAADLVGVDPYPVTTEKSRDMAAAQKFMDNLSRDNIPFMYVPQAFNWGGHRTDDFSKYVYPSEEQIRSMTLLAAIYGCRCFCFYSYTTIFERTELKAPGSAVKFWPRVTAVARLLRELEPWLLSLEQAPEVTCTLQKDSVVKARAFAADNEVRVLITAQGPGEAQAELTIPGCPDLKSKYGHTTNLGNGRYLFTATDIASDMLTTGKEQR
;
A
#
# COMPACT_ATOMS: atom_id res chain seq x y z
N MET A 1 -36.90 -61.94 -7.50
CA MET A 1 -37.74 -60.72 -7.43
C MET A 1 -37.19 -59.88 -6.30
N THR A 2 -36.68 -58.67 -6.42
CA THR A 2 -36.54 -57.70 -7.52
C THR A 2 -35.43 -56.75 -7.06
N ARG A 3 -34.40 -56.54 -7.88
CA ARG A 3 -33.34 -55.53 -7.65
C ARG A 3 -33.88 -54.17 -8.06
N PHE A 4 -33.74 -53.14 -7.22
CA PHE A 4 -33.94 -51.74 -7.62
C PHE A 4 -32.59 -51.01 -7.62
N PHE A 5 -32.26 -50.47 -8.80
CA PHE A 5 -31.12 -49.64 -9.12
C PHE A 5 -31.34 -48.21 -8.61
N CYS A 6 -30.33 -47.63 -7.94
CA CYS A 6 -30.22 -46.18 -7.75
C CYS A 6 -29.58 -45.58 -9.00
N ILE A 7 -30.30 -44.70 -9.70
CA ILE A 7 -29.79 -43.90 -10.81
C ILE A 7 -29.22 -42.60 -10.23
N GLY A 8 -27.92 -42.39 -10.42
CA GLY A 8 -27.24 -41.14 -10.12
C GLY A 8 -27.70 -40.03 -11.08
N MET A 9 -27.95 -38.85 -10.51
CA MET A 9 -28.33 -37.65 -11.25
C MET A 9 -27.06 -37.06 -11.90
N LEU A 10 -26.93 -37.26 -13.21
CA LEU A 10 -25.92 -36.62 -14.04
C LEU A 10 -26.35 -35.17 -14.29
N THR A 11 -25.70 -34.20 -13.66
CA THR A 11 -25.87 -32.77 -13.99
C THR A 11 -25.23 -32.51 -15.35
N LEU A 12 -26.08 -32.47 -16.37
CA LEU A 12 -25.73 -32.06 -17.72
C LEU A 12 -25.28 -30.59 -17.71
N PHE A 13 -23.98 -30.37 -17.96
CA PHE A 13 -23.48 -29.09 -18.47
C PHE A 13 -24.12 -28.82 -19.83
N PHE A 14 -25.22 -28.07 -19.83
CA PHE A 14 -25.69 -27.44 -21.06
C PHE A 14 -24.68 -26.36 -21.43
N GLY A 15 -23.95 -26.60 -22.52
CA GLY A 15 -23.16 -25.59 -23.19
C GLY A 15 -24.07 -24.42 -23.56
N SER A 16 -23.92 -23.32 -22.85
CA SER A 16 -24.40 -22.02 -23.28
C SER A 16 -23.69 -21.69 -24.59
N VAL A 17 -24.43 -21.73 -25.70
CA VAL A 17 -24.05 -21.02 -26.92
C VAL A 17 -23.91 -19.56 -26.52
N LEU A 18 -22.67 -19.11 -26.33
CA LEU A 18 -22.34 -17.71 -26.13
C LEU A 18 -22.75 -16.97 -27.40
N PHE A 19 -23.91 -16.34 -27.39
CA PHE A 19 -24.11 -15.18 -28.25
C PHE A 19 -22.96 -14.22 -27.92
N ALA A 20 -22.13 -13.91 -28.91
CA ALA A 20 -21.17 -12.84 -28.76
C ALA A 20 -22.00 -11.58 -28.49
N ASP A 21 -21.99 -11.09 -27.25
CA ASP A 21 -22.58 -9.80 -26.93
C ASP A 21 -22.06 -8.80 -27.95
N ALA A 22 -22.98 -8.05 -28.57
CA ALA A 22 -22.61 -7.01 -29.51
C ALA A 22 -21.59 -6.07 -28.82
N LEU A 23 -20.47 -5.81 -29.49
CA LEU A 23 -19.45 -4.92 -28.94
C LEU A 23 -20.07 -3.56 -28.61
N PRO A 24 -19.79 -2.99 -27.43
CA PRO A 24 -20.34 -1.69 -27.07
C PRO A 24 -19.80 -0.61 -28.01
N ASP A 25 -20.70 0.26 -28.48
CA ASP A 25 -20.33 1.46 -29.21
C ASP A 25 -19.91 2.54 -28.21
N LEU A 26 -18.61 2.75 -28.05
CA LEU A 26 -18.05 3.72 -27.11
C LEU A 26 -18.54 5.16 -27.36
N THR A 27 -19.03 5.50 -28.55
CA THR A 27 -19.58 6.84 -28.83
C THR A 27 -20.88 7.12 -28.08
N GLN A 28 -21.55 6.08 -27.60
CA GLN A 28 -22.75 6.18 -26.77
C GLN A 28 -22.43 6.36 -25.29
N PHE A 29 -21.16 6.23 -24.90
CA PHE A 29 -20.72 6.38 -23.52
C PHE A 29 -20.04 7.73 -23.36
N THR A 30 -20.42 8.44 -22.30
CA THR A 30 -19.71 9.66 -21.90
C THR A 30 -18.58 9.22 -20.97
N ALA A 31 -17.34 9.56 -21.28
CA ALA A 31 -16.28 9.37 -20.28
C ALA A 31 -16.66 10.10 -19.00
N VAL A 32 -16.24 9.60 -17.82
CA VAL A 32 -16.13 10.47 -16.63
C VAL A 32 -15.07 11.52 -17.00
N SER A 33 -15.49 12.50 -17.78
CA SER A 33 -14.73 13.70 -18.06
C SER A 33 -14.49 14.36 -16.73
N GLN A 34 -13.44 15.17 -16.65
CA GLN A 34 -13.21 16.06 -15.52
C GLN A 34 -14.30 17.13 -15.55
N LYS A 35 -15.55 16.74 -15.30
CA LYS A 35 -16.69 17.64 -15.22
C LYS A 35 -16.38 18.57 -14.07
N GLN A 36 -16.26 19.85 -14.40
CA GLN A 36 -16.12 20.89 -13.42
C GLN A 36 -17.39 20.91 -12.57
N VAL A 37 -17.21 20.70 -11.26
CA VAL A 37 -18.28 20.77 -10.26
C VAL A 37 -18.16 22.04 -9.43
N PHE A 38 -16.98 22.66 -9.41
CA PHE A 38 -16.72 23.92 -8.73
C PHE A 38 -15.57 24.66 -9.42
N LEU A 39 -15.70 25.98 -9.49
CA LEU A 39 -14.67 26.92 -9.92
C LEU A 39 -14.72 28.13 -9.00
N GLU A 40 -13.56 28.61 -8.57
CA GLU A 40 -13.41 29.85 -7.81
C GLU A 40 -12.15 30.58 -8.28
N ASP A 41 -12.38 31.72 -8.92
CA ASP A 41 -11.37 32.68 -9.38
C ASP A 41 -11.43 33.99 -8.55
N PHE A 42 -12.25 34.01 -7.50
CA PHE A 42 -12.49 35.13 -6.59
C PHE A 42 -12.94 36.45 -7.26
N ASN A 43 -13.30 36.44 -8.54
CA ASN A 43 -13.79 37.64 -9.24
C ASN A 43 -15.12 38.16 -8.65
N ALA A 44 -15.94 37.24 -8.14
CA ALA A 44 -17.19 37.56 -7.46
C ALA A 44 -17.01 37.87 -5.96
N GLY A 45 -15.77 37.97 -5.47
CA GLY A 45 -15.46 38.07 -4.05
C GLY A 45 -15.43 36.70 -3.36
N ALA A 46 -15.62 36.67 -2.04
CA ALA A 46 -15.48 35.47 -1.22
C ALA A 46 -16.67 35.24 -0.27
N ASP A 47 -17.87 35.74 -0.60
CA ASP A 47 -19.05 35.70 0.28
C ASP A 47 -19.49 34.27 0.66
N ARG A 48 -19.16 33.29 -0.17
CA ARG A 48 -19.43 31.86 0.08
C ARG A 48 -18.45 31.24 1.08
N TRP A 49 -17.33 31.90 1.35
CA TRP A 49 -16.27 31.42 2.20
C TRP A 49 -16.41 31.95 3.62
N GLN A 50 -16.13 31.09 4.59
CA GLN A 50 -15.89 31.51 5.96
C GLN A 50 -14.41 31.89 6.08
N LEU A 51 -14.16 33.20 6.15
CA LEU A 51 -12.82 33.76 6.17
C LEU A 51 -12.34 34.02 7.60
N GLY A 52 -11.10 33.65 7.88
CA GLY A 52 -10.37 34.05 9.06
C GLY A 52 -10.11 35.57 9.08
N SER A 53 -9.78 36.10 10.25
CA SER A 53 -9.63 37.56 10.46
C SER A 53 -8.58 38.22 9.55
N ASN A 54 -7.60 37.47 9.04
CA ASN A 54 -6.53 37.97 8.19
C ASN A 54 -6.64 37.45 6.75
N CYS A 55 -7.83 37.00 6.35
CA CYS A 55 -8.10 36.52 5.00
C CYS A 55 -8.94 37.56 4.24
N HIS A 56 -8.51 37.95 3.05
CA HIS A 56 -9.25 38.89 2.21
C HIS A 56 -8.85 38.75 0.73
N ILE A 57 -9.69 39.29 -0.15
CA ILE A 57 -9.43 39.26 -1.60
C ILE A 57 -8.55 40.46 -1.98
N VAL A 58 -7.48 40.21 -2.74
CA VAL A 58 -6.54 41.22 -3.22
C VAL A 58 -6.33 41.09 -4.74
N PRO A 59 -6.05 42.19 -5.47
CA PRO A 59 -5.81 42.17 -6.93
C PRO A 59 -4.38 41.72 -7.27
N GLU A 60 -3.92 40.64 -6.65
CA GLU A 60 -2.56 40.12 -6.81
C GLU A 60 -2.54 38.63 -7.20
N GLY A 61 -3.59 38.20 -7.90
CA GLY A 61 -3.72 36.89 -8.51
C GLY A 61 -2.76 36.69 -9.68
N ARG A 62 -2.82 35.49 -10.26
CA ARG A 62 -1.83 34.99 -11.22
C ARG A 62 -1.64 35.91 -12.43
N ASP A 63 -2.74 36.45 -12.94
CA ASP A 63 -2.77 37.30 -14.13
C ASP A 63 -3.31 38.71 -13.81
N GLY A 64 -3.09 39.18 -12.57
CA GLY A 64 -3.66 40.44 -12.06
C GLY A 64 -5.14 40.32 -11.68
N THR A 65 -5.65 39.08 -11.62
CA THR A 65 -6.97 38.71 -11.11
C THR A 65 -7.06 38.88 -9.60
N PRO A 66 -8.27 38.94 -9.02
CA PRO A 66 -8.46 38.82 -7.58
C PRO A 66 -8.00 37.44 -7.07
N ALA A 67 -7.32 37.39 -5.93
CA ALA A 67 -6.91 36.15 -5.28
C ALA A 67 -7.22 36.21 -3.78
N LEU A 68 -7.44 35.04 -3.17
CA LEU A 68 -7.53 34.94 -1.72
C LEU A 68 -6.14 35.09 -1.12
N PHE A 69 -5.93 36.19 -0.40
CA PHE A 69 -4.76 36.43 0.42
C PHE A 69 -5.01 36.04 1.87
N MET A 70 -3.99 35.48 2.50
CA MET A 70 -4.01 35.09 3.90
C MET A 70 -2.65 35.38 4.54
N GLU A 71 -2.65 35.97 5.72
CA GLU A 71 -1.44 36.21 6.50
C GLU A 71 -1.57 35.71 7.94
N ARG A 72 -0.56 34.97 8.40
CA ARG A 72 -0.42 34.66 9.83
C ARG A 72 0.84 35.31 10.39
N THR A 73 0.63 36.24 11.30
CA THR A 73 1.69 36.98 12.00
C THR A 73 2.10 36.30 13.31
N GLU A 74 1.19 35.57 13.95
CA GLU A 74 1.41 34.91 15.24
C GLU A 74 1.36 33.37 15.11
N PRO A 75 2.43 32.64 15.52
CA PRO A 75 2.41 31.18 15.53
C PRO A 75 1.26 30.62 16.36
N GLY A 76 0.55 29.62 15.84
CA GLY A 76 -0.54 28.97 16.56
C GLY A 76 -1.89 29.71 16.50
N ASN A 77 -1.96 30.94 15.99
CA ASN A 77 -3.22 31.61 15.68
C ASN A 77 -3.85 31.04 14.39
N TYR A 78 -4.29 29.79 14.47
CA TYR A 78 -4.72 29.01 13.30
C TYR A 78 -5.90 29.65 12.56
N GLN A 79 -6.86 30.21 13.29
CA GLN A 79 -8.10 30.74 12.73
C GLN A 79 -7.90 32.03 11.94
N SER A 80 -6.79 32.76 12.13
CA SER A 80 -6.57 34.03 11.41
C SER A 80 -6.31 33.83 9.91
N ALA A 81 -5.61 32.74 9.58
CA ALA A 81 -5.22 32.35 8.22
C ALA A 81 -5.85 31.01 7.83
N LEU A 82 -7.18 30.94 7.94
CA LEU A 82 -8.03 29.84 7.50
C LEU A 82 -9.18 30.36 6.66
N ALA A 83 -9.42 29.78 5.49
CA ALA A 83 -10.64 29.96 4.72
C ALA A 83 -11.29 28.59 4.55
N SER A 84 -12.60 28.52 4.83
CA SER A 84 -13.38 27.29 4.79
C SER A 84 -14.59 27.44 3.88
N LEU A 85 -14.84 26.42 3.06
CA LEU A 85 -16.00 26.33 2.19
C LEU A 85 -16.66 24.95 2.31
N PRO A 86 -17.91 24.87 2.80
CA PRO A 86 -18.69 23.64 2.75
C PRO A 86 -18.94 23.21 1.30
N LEU A 87 -18.64 21.96 0.97
CA LEU A 87 -18.80 21.41 -0.36
C LEU A 87 -20.11 20.60 -0.45
N GLN A 88 -20.85 20.81 -1.53
CA GLN A 88 -22.03 20.03 -1.87
C GLN A 88 -21.66 19.06 -2.99
N LEU A 89 -21.20 17.88 -2.61
CA LEU A 89 -20.71 16.83 -3.51
C LEU A 89 -21.50 15.53 -3.32
N ILE A 90 -21.41 14.63 -4.28
CA ILE A 90 -22.08 13.32 -4.20
C ILE A 90 -21.25 12.41 -3.29
N PRO A 91 -21.79 11.93 -2.16
CA PRO A 91 -21.07 11.04 -1.26
C PRO A 91 -20.61 9.76 -1.98
N GLY A 92 -19.40 9.30 -1.68
CA GLY A 92 -18.80 8.12 -2.32
C GLY A 92 -18.10 8.43 -3.65
N CYS A 93 -18.36 9.57 -4.30
CA CYS A 93 -17.68 9.93 -5.54
C CYS A 93 -16.27 10.49 -5.29
N ARG A 94 -15.36 10.22 -6.23
CA ARG A 94 -13.98 10.74 -6.26
C ARG A 94 -13.89 12.05 -7.02
N TYR A 95 -13.10 12.98 -6.49
CA TYR A 95 -12.88 14.32 -7.04
C TYR A 95 -11.40 14.69 -7.03
N ARG A 96 -11.05 15.66 -7.88
CA ARG A 96 -9.75 16.31 -7.92
C ARG A 96 -9.95 17.80 -7.66
N CYS A 97 -9.32 18.32 -6.61
CA CYS A 97 -9.20 19.75 -6.35
C CYS A 97 -7.84 20.24 -6.86
N THR A 98 -7.83 21.20 -7.78
CA THR A 98 -6.64 21.96 -8.16
C THR A 98 -6.71 23.36 -7.62
N ALA A 99 -5.56 23.93 -7.28
CA ALA A 99 -5.44 25.33 -6.87
C ALA A 99 -4.09 25.87 -7.31
N TRP A 100 -4.05 27.14 -7.71
CA TRP A 100 -2.80 27.87 -7.80
C TRP A 100 -2.47 28.52 -6.46
N TYR A 101 -1.20 28.52 -6.10
CA TYR A 101 -0.72 29.18 -4.89
C TYR A 101 0.62 29.86 -5.10
N ARG A 102 0.85 30.90 -4.31
CA ARG A 102 2.18 31.47 -4.04
C ARG A 102 2.31 31.81 -2.56
N THR A 103 3.53 31.91 -2.06
CA THR A 103 3.83 32.14 -0.65
C THR A 103 4.97 33.13 -0.50
N GLU A 104 4.94 33.91 0.58
CA GLU A 104 6.00 34.84 0.95
C GLU A 104 6.25 34.78 2.46
N ASP A 105 7.46 35.14 2.88
CA ASP A 105 7.85 35.21 4.30
C ASP A 105 7.72 33.89 5.08
N LEU A 106 7.81 32.75 4.39
CA LEU A 106 7.90 31.41 5.01
C LEU A 106 9.35 30.93 5.10
N PRO A 107 9.69 30.11 6.12
CA PRO A 107 11.01 29.49 6.21
C PRO A 107 11.32 28.58 5.02
N ASP A 108 12.58 28.56 4.58
CA ASP A 108 13.04 27.67 3.52
C ASP A 108 12.74 26.19 3.85
N LYS A 109 12.33 25.42 2.83
CA LYS A 109 11.95 23.99 2.94
C LYS A 109 10.72 23.69 3.81
N THR A 110 9.82 24.66 3.96
CA THR A 110 8.51 24.47 4.61
C THR A 110 7.45 23.95 3.65
N ASN A 111 6.50 23.16 4.16
CA ASN A 111 5.27 22.77 3.46
C ASN A 111 4.04 23.48 4.03
N ILE A 112 3.20 24.09 3.19
CA ILE A 112 2.06 24.92 3.63
C ILE A 112 0.79 24.15 4.00
N LEU A 113 0.71 22.87 3.63
CA LEU A 113 -0.44 21.97 3.80
C LEU A 113 -1.79 22.55 3.36
N ALA A 114 -1.92 22.88 2.08
CA ALA A 114 -3.15 23.35 1.45
C ALA A 114 -3.11 23.17 -0.08
N PRO A 115 -4.25 22.93 -0.76
CA PRO A 115 -5.60 22.77 -0.22
C PRO A 115 -5.78 21.51 0.64
N CYS A 116 -6.82 21.48 1.47
CA CYS A 116 -7.18 20.34 2.33
C CYS A 116 -8.69 20.06 2.27
N ILE A 117 -9.07 18.81 2.54
CA ILE A 117 -10.48 18.42 2.70
C ILE A 117 -10.71 17.97 4.14
N GLU A 118 -11.58 18.68 4.86
CA GLU A 118 -12.04 18.29 6.20
C GLU A 118 -13.28 17.40 6.07
N TYR A 119 -13.31 16.31 6.83
CA TYR A 119 -14.43 15.37 6.90
C TYR A 119 -15.11 15.48 8.25
N ARG A 120 -16.44 15.62 8.22
CA ARG A 120 -17.29 15.74 9.40
C ARG A 120 -18.40 14.70 9.38
N GLU A 121 -19.01 14.51 10.54
CA GLU A 121 -20.26 13.76 10.69
C GLU A 121 -21.06 14.40 11.82
N ASN A 122 -22.30 14.79 11.54
CA ASN A 122 -23.15 15.50 12.50
C ASN A 122 -22.46 16.76 13.05
N ASN A 123 -21.77 17.50 12.17
CA ASN A 123 -20.94 18.66 12.53
C ASN A 123 -19.76 18.36 13.47
N VAL A 124 -19.37 17.11 13.68
CA VAL A 124 -18.19 16.74 14.46
C VAL A 124 -17.04 16.42 13.52
N TYR A 125 -15.89 17.07 13.72
CA TYR A 125 -14.65 16.76 13.01
C TYR A 125 -14.29 15.28 13.19
N LYS A 126 -13.96 14.60 12.10
CA LYS A 126 -13.47 13.22 12.14
C LYS A 126 -12.01 13.13 11.76
N TRP A 127 -11.67 13.64 10.59
CA TRP A 127 -10.32 13.62 10.05
C TRP A 127 -10.21 14.59 8.87
N MET A 128 -9.03 14.72 8.29
CA MET A 128 -8.82 15.56 7.11
C MET A 128 -7.79 14.95 6.16
N LYS A 129 -7.97 15.17 4.85
CA LYS A 129 -6.97 14.87 3.83
C LYS A 129 -6.16 16.14 3.53
N ASN A 130 -4.84 16.06 3.68
CA ASN A 130 -3.94 17.19 3.49
C ASN A 130 -3.10 16.99 2.23
N LEU A 131 -2.82 18.07 1.50
CA LEU A 131 -1.80 18.08 0.46
C LEU A 131 -0.55 18.80 0.93
N GLN A 132 0.62 18.16 0.84
CA GLN A 132 1.89 18.86 1.09
C GLN A 132 2.35 19.60 -0.16
N ALA A 133 2.54 20.91 -0.03
CA ALA A 133 3.07 21.77 -1.08
C ALA A 133 4.24 22.61 -0.54
N PRO A 134 5.41 22.62 -1.21
CA PRO A 134 6.55 23.40 -0.75
C PRO A 134 6.28 24.91 -0.88
N ALA A 135 6.87 25.72 -0.01
CA ALA A 135 6.85 27.17 -0.18
C ALA A 135 7.40 27.57 -1.56
N SER A 136 6.79 28.58 -2.18
CA SER A 136 7.12 29.06 -3.52
C SER A 136 6.81 30.54 -3.67
N ARG A 137 7.81 31.34 -4.06
CA ARG A 137 7.59 32.76 -4.42
C ARG A 137 6.94 32.93 -5.80
N GLU A 138 7.03 31.90 -6.63
CA GLU A 138 6.36 31.82 -7.93
C GLU A 138 5.03 31.08 -7.78
N TRP A 139 4.06 31.45 -8.62
CA TRP A 139 2.80 30.73 -8.73
C TRP A 139 3.03 29.27 -9.16
N LYS A 140 2.52 28.34 -8.37
CA LYS A 140 2.55 26.90 -8.66
C LYS A 140 1.16 26.33 -8.57
N GLN A 141 0.90 25.30 -9.37
CA GLN A 141 -0.33 24.54 -9.26
C GLN A 141 -0.13 23.31 -8.39
N VAL A 142 -1.15 23.00 -7.61
CA VAL A 142 -1.24 21.80 -6.78
C VAL A 142 -2.52 21.03 -7.10
N SER A 143 -2.52 19.73 -6.80
CA SER A 143 -3.64 18.83 -7.05
C SER A 143 -3.84 17.87 -5.89
N LEU A 144 -5.05 17.85 -5.34
CA LEU A 144 -5.48 16.95 -4.26
C LEU A 144 -6.62 16.06 -4.76
N TYR A 145 -6.43 14.74 -4.69
CA TYR A 145 -7.48 13.76 -4.96
C TYR A 145 -8.14 13.33 -3.66
N PHE A 146 -9.47 13.28 -3.64
CA PHE A 146 -10.25 12.93 -2.46
C PHE A 146 -11.57 12.24 -2.83
N SER A 147 -12.12 11.47 -1.89
CA SER A 147 -13.49 10.94 -1.99
C SER A 147 -14.41 11.81 -1.15
N ALA A 148 -15.58 12.20 -1.66
CA ALA A 148 -16.53 12.99 -0.90
C ALA A 148 -17.30 12.12 0.10
N THR A 149 -17.64 12.70 1.26
CA THR A 149 -18.63 12.14 2.21
C THR A 149 -19.86 13.04 2.23
N ALA A 150 -20.84 12.71 3.07
CA ALA A 150 -22.03 13.54 3.27
C ALA A 150 -21.70 14.95 3.80
N GLU A 151 -20.63 15.11 4.57
CA GLU A 151 -20.18 16.40 5.10
C GLU A 151 -18.67 16.55 4.86
N CYS A 152 -18.30 17.36 3.85
CA CYS A 152 -16.91 17.70 3.56
C CYS A 152 -16.73 19.21 3.32
N ASN A 153 -15.62 19.77 3.80
CA ASN A 153 -15.27 21.18 3.64
C ASN A 153 -13.92 21.30 2.92
N LEU A 154 -13.83 22.21 1.96
CA LEU A 154 -12.56 22.66 1.40
C LEU A 154 -11.93 23.68 2.35
N LEU A 155 -10.69 23.44 2.76
CA LEU A 155 -9.91 24.35 3.58
C LEU A 155 -8.69 24.86 2.80
N LEU A 156 -8.52 26.18 2.81
CA LEU A 156 -7.29 26.87 2.40
C LEU A 156 -6.66 27.46 3.65
N ARG A 157 -5.36 27.23 3.87
CA ARG A 157 -4.71 27.57 5.14
C ARG A 157 -3.19 27.61 5.06
N LEU A 158 -2.57 28.24 6.05
CA LEU A 158 -1.19 27.99 6.43
C LEU A 158 -1.13 26.92 7.55
N PHE A 159 -0.24 25.93 7.44
CA PHE A 159 -0.10 24.87 8.45
C PHE A 159 0.24 25.39 9.85
N TYR A 160 -0.38 24.85 10.90
CA TYR A 160 -0.54 25.40 12.27
C TYR A 160 0.49 26.44 12.78
N ASN A 161 1.78 26.11 12.82
CA ASN A 161 2.79 26.95 13.48
C ASN A 161 3.56 27.88 12.52
N LEU A 162 3.21 27.91 11.24
CA LEU A 162 3.92 28.74 10.25
C LEU A 162 3.49 30.20 10.35
N THR A 163 4.40 31.15 10.25
CA THR A 163 4.03 32.55 9.99
C THR A 163 4.42 32.92 8.57
N GLY A 164 3.76 33.94 8.02
CA GLY A 164 3.97 34.43 6.67
C GLY A 164 2.67 34.51 5.87
N LYS A 165 2.81 34.55 4.55
CA LYS A 165 1.73 34.89 3.61
C LYS A 165 1.51 33.80 2.59
N VAL A 166 0.26 33.61 2.19
CA VAL A 166 -0.13 32.74 1.08
C VAL A 166 -1.25 33.37 0.28
N TRP A 167 -1.19 33.18 -1.03
CA TRP A 167 -2.23 33.52 -1.97
C TRP A 167 -2.73 32.24 -2.62
N PHE A 168 -4.05 32.15 -2.83
CA PHE A 168 -4.68 31.12 -3.62
C PHE A 168 -5.51 31.74 -4.74
N ASP A 169 -5.47 31.11 -5.91
CA ASP A 169 -6.18 31.56 -7.11
C ASP A 169 -6.58 30.33 -7.96
N ASP A 170 -7.53 30.54 -8.88
CA ASP A 170 -7.97 29.56 -9.88
C ASP A 170 -8.21 28.15 -9.29
N LEU A 171 -9.07 28.07 -8.27
CA LEU A 171 -9.45 26.81 -7.66
C LEU A 171 -10.50 26.10 -8.50
N GLU A 172 -10.26 24.83 -8.76
CA GLU A 172 -11.18 24.01 -9.52
C GLU A 172 -11.39 22.68 -8.80
N ILE A 173 -12.65 22.22 -8.73
CA ILE A 173 -12.96 20.83 -8.39
C ILE A 173 -13.60 20.18 -9.61
N THR A 174 -13.01 19.07 -10.03
CA THR A 174 -13.55 18.23 -11.10
C THR A 174 -13.82 16.82 -10.61
N THR A 175 -14.74 16.11 -11.26
CA THR A 175 -14.86 14.65 -11.06
C THR A 175 -13.57 13.96 -11.45
N ALA A 176 -13.12 13.01 -10.61
CA ALA A 176 -11.98 12.15 -10.90
C ALA A 176 -12.44 10.78 -11.43
N GLU A 177 -11.51 9.92 -11.83
CA GLU A 177 -11.84 8.52 -12.13
C GLU A 177 -12.43 7.84 -10.89
N GLN A 178 -13.57 7.17 -11.08
CA GLN A 178 -14.35 6.60 -9.97
C GLN A 178 -13.87 5.18 -9.60
N ALA A 179 -13.11 4.54 -10.48
CA ALA A 179 -12.60 3.18 -10.31
C ALA A 179 -11.12 3.10 -10.74
N ALA A 180 -10.53 1.93 -10.60
CA ALA A 180 -9.22 1.62 -11.17
C ALA A 180 -9.25 0.23 -11.83
N ILE A 181 -8.54 0.04 -12.94
CA ILE A 181 -8.35 -1.27 -13.56
C ILE A 181 -6.88 -1.66 -13.41
N TYR A 182 -6.61 -2.84 -12.89
CA TYR A 182 -5.24 -3.33 -12.76
C TYR A 182 -5.14 -4.85 -12.96
N PRO A 183 -3.97 -5.35 -13.35
CA PRO A 183 -3.81 -6.76 -13.65
C PRO A 183 -3.62 -7.58 -12.38
N LEU A 184 -4.38 -8.67 -12.26
CA LEU A 184 -4.09 -9.75 -11.31
C LEU A 184 -3.26 -10.85 -11.97
N LYS A 185 -3.53 -11.16 -13.25
CA LYS A 185 -2.77 -12.13 -14.04
C LYS A 185 -2.58 -11.62 -15.49
N PRO A 186 -1.43 -11.90 -16.12
CA PRO A 186 -0.21 -12.34 -15.46
C PRO A 186 0.37 -11.22 -14.58
N MET A 187 1.02 -11.59 -13.49
CA MET A 187 1.86 -10.64 -12.74
C MET A 187 3.12 -10.30 -13.54
N LEU A 188 3.83 -9.22 -13.19
CA LEU A 188 5.11 -8.81 -13.82
C LEU A 188 4.99 -8.35 -15.30
N GLN A 189 3.78 -8.23 -15.84
CA GLN A 189 3.50 -7.85 -17.24
C GLN A 189 4.01 -8.82 -18.32
N HIS A 190 4.35 -10.07 -17.97
CA HIS A 190 4.79 -11.08 -18.94
C HIS A 190 3.70 -12.11 -19.23
N LEU A 191 3.23 -12.18 -20.47
CA LEU A 191 2.18 -13.09 -20.93
C LEU A 191 2.68 -14.52 -21.08
N GLY A 192 1.84 -15.46 -20.64
CA GLY A 192 2.00 -16.87 -20.94
C GLY A 192 1.69 -17.21 -22.40
N PRO A 193 1.83 -18.49 -22.81
CA PRO A 193 1.66 -18.92 -24.20
C PRO A 193 0.26 -18.63 -24.77
N GLU A 194 -0.78 -18.70 -23.94
CA GLU A 194 -2.17 -18.51 -24.35
C GLU A 194 -2.67 -17.06 -24.26
N GLY A 195 -1.82 -16.15 -23.76
CA GLY A 195 -2.17 -14.75 -23.58
C GLY A 195 -3.34 -14.53 -22.62
N ASP A 196 -3.46 -15.35 -21.57
CA ASP A 196 -4.52 -15.21 -20.57
C ASP A 196 -4.26 -14.02 -19.64
N VAL A 197 -5.25 -13.15 -19.50
CA VAL A 197 -5.23 -11.95 -18.66
C VAL A 197 -6.44 -11.95 -17.74
N LEU A 198 -6.20 -11.66 -16.46
CA LEU A 198 -7.25 -11.40 -15.47
C LEU A 198 -7.08 -9.98 -14.96
N LEU A 199 -8.07 -9.13 -15.22
CA LEU A 199 -8.11 -7.76 -14.73
C LEU A 199 -9.10 -7.65 -13.57
N GLN A 200 -8.72 -6.86 -12.57
CA GLN A 200 -9.57 -6.46 -11.46
C GLN A 200 -10.01 -5.02 -11.66
N CYS A 201 -11.29 -4.76 -11.43
CA CYS A 201 -11.84 -3.42 -11.33
C CYS A 201 -12.02 -3.08 -9.84
N ALA A 202 -11.36 -2.02 -9.37
CA ALA A 202 -11.44 -1.51 -7.99
C ALA A 202 -12.61 -0.55 -7.79
N ASP A 203 -12.96 -0.36 -6.51
CA ASP A 203 -14.26 0.11 -6.01
C ASP A 203 -15.36 -0.96 -6.13
N ASN A 204 -15.01 -2.17 -5.69
CA ASN A 204 -15.88 -3.34 -5.75
C ASN A 204 -17.23 -3.10 -5.05
N GLU A 205 -17.34 -2.15 -4.13
CA GLU A 205 -18.57 -1.90 -3.38
C GLU A 205 -19.70 -1.39 -4.28
N GLN A 206 -19.47 -0.35 -5.09
CA GLN A 206 -20.46 0.12 -6.06
C GLN A 206 -20.75 -0.95 -7.12
N LEU A 207 -19.73 -1.70 -7.53
CA LEU A 207 -19.85 -2.78 -8.51
C LEU A 207 -20.72 -3.92 -8.00
N GLN A 208 -20.58 -4.29 -6.71
CA GLN A 208 -21.34 -5.33 -6.04
C GLN A 208 -22.79 -4.94 -5.75
N GLN A 209 -23.05 -3.65 -5.53
CA GLN A 209 -24.42 -3.15 -5.30
C GLN A 209 -25.29 -3.18 -6.57
N ARG A 210 -24.67 -3.11 -7.76
CA ARG A 210 -25.36 -3.14 -9.07
C ARG A 210 -24.78 -4.23 -9.98
N PRO A 211 -24.85 -5.52 -9.59
CA PRO A 211 -24.24 -6.60 -10.37
C PRO A 211 -24.90 -6.68 -11.74
N GLY A 212 -24.09 -6.80 -12.79
CA GLY A 212 -24.56 -6.88 -14.17
C GLY A 212 -24.73 -5.52 -14.88
N ASP A 213 -24.71 -4.39 -14.17
CA ASP A 213 -24.74 -3.06 -14.80
C ASP A 213 -23.39 -2.67 -15.41
N PHE A 214 -22.31 -3.33 -15.00
CA PHE A 214 -20.95 -3.00 -15.44
C PHE A 214 -20.38 -4.00 -16.44
N GLN A 215 -19.52 -3.52 -17.34
CA GLN A 215 -18.83 -4.33 -18.33
C GLN A 215 -17.44 -3.77 -18.59
N LEU A 216 -16.46 -4.66 -18.77
CA LEU A 216 -15.14 -4.29 -19.22
C LEU A 216 -15.06 -4.44 -20.75
N PHE A 217 -14.81 -3.35 -21.46
CA PHE A 217 -14.45 -3.37 -22.87
C PHE A 217 -12.94 -3.33 -23.02
N PHE A 218 -12.37 -4.20 -23.85
CA PHE A 218 -10.93 -4.39 -24.00
C PHE A 218 -10.54 -4.49 -25.47
N GLU A 219 -9.47 -3.78 -25.82
CA GLU A 219 -8.94 -3.73 -27.18
C GLU A 219 -7.42 -3.97 -27.17
N CYS A 220 -6.93 -4.78 -28.11
CA CYS A 220 -5.51 -4.90 -28.44
C CYS A 220 -5.35 -4.73 -29.96
N PRO A 221 -4.99 -3.50 -30.42
CA PRO A 221 -4.89 -3.18 -31.85
C PRO A 221 -3.90 -4.06 -32.60
N GLU A 222 -2.77 -4.42 -31.99
CA GLU A 222 -1.68 -5.18 -32.62
C GLU A 222 -2.11 -6.58 -33.08
N ILE A 223 -3.16 -7.14 -32.49
CA ILE A 223 -3.75 -8.43 -32.89
C ILE A 223 -5.19 -8.30 -33.38
N GLY A 224 -5.69 -7.07 -33.55
CA GLY A 224 -7.08 -6.80 -33.97
C GLY A 224 -8.15 -7.29 -32.98
N LEU A 225 -7.81 -7.51 -31.71
CA LEU A 225 -8.75 -8.01 -30.71
C LEU A 225 -9.61 -6.87 -30.17
N LYS A 226 -10.92 -7.06 -30.20
CA LYS A 226 -11.90 -6.26 -29.45
C LYS A 226 -12.88 -7.20 -28.76
N THR A 227 -13.07 -7.04 -27.45
CA THR A 227 -13.97 -7.89 -26.68
C THR A 227 -14.60 -7.12 -25.54
N ALA A 228 -15.80 -7.53 -25.16
CA ALA A 228 -16.51 -7.01 -23.99
C ALA A 228 -16.79 -8.17 -23.04
N ARG A 229 -16.49 -7.99 -21.75
CA ARG A 229 -16.62 -9.01 -20.71
C ARG A 229 -17.43 -8.48 -19.53
N PRO A 230 -18.45 -9.22 -19.06
CA PRO A 230 -19.07 -8.89 -17.78
C PRO A 230 -18.06 -9.07 -16.66
N LEU A 231 -18.29 -8.37 -15.55
CA LEU A 231 -17.56 -8.60 -14.31
C LEU A 231 -18.20 -9.76 -13.54
N ASN A 232 -17.38 -10.61 -12.91
CA ASN A 232 -17.88 -11.59 -11.94
C ASN A 232 -18.21 -10.92 -10.59
N ASP A 233 -18.69 -11.70 -9.62
CA ASP A 233 -19.05 -11.22 -8.27
C ASP A 233 -17.86 -10.60 -7.47
N ARG A 234 -16.64 -10.79 -7.97
CA ARG A 234 -15.42 -10.20 -7.41
C ARG A 234 -14.96 -8.95 -8.16
N GLY A 235 -15.69 -8.48 -9.15
CA GLY A 235 -15.31 -7.32 -9.98
C GLY A 235 -14.22 -7.64 -11.01
N GLN A 236 -14.08 -8.90 -11.43
CA GLN A 236 -13.00 -9.36 -12.31
C GLN A 236 -13.48 -9.71 -13.71
N ALA A 237 -12.61 -9.48 -14.70
CA ALA A 237 -12.82 -9.88 -16.09
C ALA A 237 -11.63 -10.69 -16.62
N ALA A 238 -11.93 -11.89 -17.12
CA ALA A 238 -10.95 -12.75 -17.78
C ALA A 238 -10.97 -12.53 -19.30
N ILE A 239 -9.80 -12.36 -19.89
CA ILE A 239 -9.57 -12.05 -21.29
C ILE A 239 -8.51 -13.02 -21.82
N ARG A 240 -8.72 -13.54 -23.03
CA ARG A 240 -7.75 -14.38 -23.72
C ARG A 240 -7.30 -13.68 -24.99
N LEU A 241 -6.02 -13.33 -25.07
CA LEU A 241 -5.42 -12.73 -26.26
C LEU A 241 -5.12 -13.78 -27.33
N GLY A 242 -5.05 -15.07 -26.95
CA GLY A 242 -4.71 -16.16 -27.84
C GLY A 242 -3.20 -16.37 -27.94
N PRO A 243 -2.74 -17.28 -28.83
CA PRO A 243 -1.31 -17.50 -29.04
C PRO A 243 -0.66 -16.26 -29.64
N LEU A 244 0.36 -15.75 -28.96
CA LEU A 244 1.09 -14.53 -29.33
C LEU A 244 2.53 -14.83 -29.70
N ALA A 245 3.05 -14.11 -30.69
CA ALA A 245 4.47 -14.07 -30.99
C ALA A 245 5.24 -13.33 -29.88
N ASP A 246 6.56 -13.45 -29.88
CA ASP A 246 7.39 -12.64 -29.00
C ASP A 246 7.30 -11.16 -29.40
N GLY A 247 7.08 -10.28 -28.43
CA GLY A 247 6.81 -8.87 -28.68
C GLY A 247 6.26 -8.09 -27.50
N GLU A 248 5.94 -6.83 -27.77
CA GLU A 248 5.26 -5.90 -26.86
C GLU A 248 3.86 -5.63 -27.41
N TYR A 249 2.86 -5.68 -26.54
CA TYR A 249 1.44 -5.53 -26.88
C TYR A 249 0.82 -4.46 -26.00
N THR A 250 0.22 -3.44 -26.62
CA THR A 250 -0.45 -2.35 -25.92
C THR A 250 -1.96 -2.55 -25.98
N CYS A 251 -2.58 -2.76 -24.83
CA CYS A 251 -4.01 -2.94 -24.74
C CYS A 251 -4.68 -1.77 -24.03
N GLN A 252 -5.91 -1.46 -24.42
CA GLN A 252 -6.76 -0.48 -23.76
C GLN A 252 -7.94 -1.19 -23.11
N ALA A 253 -8.27 -0.79 -21.89
CA ALA A 253 -9.42 -1.29 -21.16
C ALA A 253 -10.28 -0.12 -20.70
N TYR A 254 -11.60 -0.31 -20.79
CA TYR A 254 -12.61 0.66 -20.43
C TYR A 254 -13.61 -0.02 -19.52
N LEU A 255 -13.79 0.52 -18.31
CA LEU A 255 -14.84 0.08 -17.41
C LEU A 255 -16.11 0.90 -17.69
N LEU A 256 -17.14 0.24 -18.17
CA LEU A 256 -18.38 0.84 -18.63
C LEU A 256 -19.49 0.62 -17.60
N ASP A 257 -20.21 1.69 -17.25
CA ASP A 257 -21.53 1.64 -16.64
C ASP A 257 -22.58 1.63 -17.77
N LYS A 258 -23.21 0.47 -18.00
CA LYS A 258 -24.16 0.28 -19.10
C LYS A 258 -25.49 0.97 -18.87
N ARG A 259 -25.85 1.17 -17.60
CA ARG A 259 -27.12 1.78 -17.19
C ARG A 259 -27.05 3.29 -17.42
N ASP A 260 -26.01 3.93 -16.89
CA ASP A 260 -25.86 5.38 -16.95
C ASP A 260 -25.10 5.85 -18.20
N LYS A 261 -24.59 4.90 -19.01
CA LYS A 261 -23.82 5.14 -20.24
C LYS A 261 -22.58 5.99 -19.98
N ILE A 262 -21.81 5.59 -18.97
CA ILE A 262 -20.60 6.28 -18.52
C ILE A 262 -19.38 5.37 -18.63
N ILE A 263 -18.24 5.91 -19.06
CA ILE A 263 -16.93 5.24 -18.90
C ILE A 263 -16.35 5.65 -17.55
N LEU A 264 -16.46 4.78 -16.54
CA LEU A 264 -16.04 5.06 -15.17
C LEU A 264 -14.52 5.27 -15.04
N THR A 265 -13.77 4.54 -15.86
CA THR A 265 -12.33 4.68 -15.98
C THR A 265 -11.82 4.02 -17.26
N GLN A 266 -10.65 4.48 -17.73
CA GLN A 266 -9.89 3.87 -18.82
C GLN A 266 -8.46 3.62 -18.37
N ASP A 267 -7.88 2.51 -18.83
CA ASP A 267 -6.49 2.17 -18.56
C ASP A 267 -5.79 1.59 -19.78
N THR A 268 -4.52 1.96 -19.95
CA THR A 268 -3.61 1.35 -20.94
C THR A 268 -2.66 0.39 -20.26
N PHE A 269 -2.51 -0.81 -20.82
CA PHE A 269 -1.62 -1.85 -20.35
C PHE A 269 -0.58 -2.16 -21.42
N THR A 270 0.68 -2.24 -21.00
CA THR A 270 1.76 -2.79 -21.83
C THR A 270 2.05 -4.19 -21.34
N TRP A 271 1.99 -5.15 -22.25
CA TRP A 271 2.29 -6.55 -22.00
C TRP A 271 3.49 -7.00 -22.83
N PHE A 272 4.26 -7.92 -22.28
CA PHE A 272 5.44 -8.48 -22.94
C PHE A 272 5.23 -9.99 -23.12
N ARG A 273 5.56 -10.50 -24.30
CA ARG A 273 5.60 -11.94 -24.57
C ARG A 273 7.01 -12.31 -24.98
N ARG A 274 7.62 -13.25 -24.24
CA ARG A 274 9.00 -13.73 -24.48
C ARG A 274 9.07 -15.24 -24.19
N ALA A 275 9.17 -16.09 -25.21
CA ALA A 275 8.86 -17.52 -25.09
C ALA A 275 9.89 -18.26 -24.26
N ASP A 276 11.14 -17.85 -24.42
CA ASP A 276 12.28 -18.46 -23.77
C ASP A 276 12.69 -17.73 -22.48
N LEU A 277 11.88 -16.77 -22.02
CA LEU A 277 12.17 -16.02 -20.82
C LEU A 277 12.02 -16.91 -19.58
N LYS A 278 13.15 -17.18 -18.93
CA LYS A 278 13.23 -17.91 -17.66
C LYS A 278 13.92 -17.04 -16.60
N PRO A 279 13.53 -17.16 -15.32
CA PRO A 279 14.27 -16.51 -14.24
C PRO A 279 15.73 -16.96 -14.23
N ALA A 280 16.65 -16.03 -14.02
CA ALA A 280 18.05 -16.36 -13.76
C ALA A 280 18.20 -17.02 -12.38
N PRO A 281 19.27 -17.80 -12.12
CA PRO A 281 19.54 -18.37 -10.80
C PRO A 281 19.52 -17.31 -9.69
N GLY A 282 18.78 -17.60 -8.62
CA GLY A 282 18.56 -16.73 -7.48
C GLY A 282 17.67 -15.51 -7.74
N GLN A 283 17.23 -15.26 -8.98
CA GLN A 283 16.32 -14.16 -9.28
C GLN A 283 14.98 -14.35 -8.55
N ALA A 284 14.54 -13.30 -7.85
CA ALA A 284 13.21 -13.28 -7.26
C ALA A 284 12.16 -12.96 -8.33
N THR A 285 11.07 -13.72 -8.35
CA THR A 285 9.90 -13.49 -9.21
C THR A 285 8.61 -13.62 -8.41
N LEU A 286 7.45 -13.57 -9.07
CA LEU A 286 6.13 -13.83 -8.49
C LEU A 286 5.44 -14.97 -9.23
N ASP A 287 4.69 -15.78 -8.49
CA ASP A 287 3.75 -16.73 -9.07
C ASP A 287 2.34 -16.15 -9.21
N GLU A 288 1.42 -16.95 -9.75
CA GLU A 288 0.03 -16.54 -9.96
C GLU A 288 -0.79 -16.31 -8.67
N HIS A 289 -0.25 -16.67 -7.51
CA HIS A 289 -0.85 -16.45 -6.20
C HIS A 289 -0.25 -15.23 -5.47
N GLY A 290 0.67 -14.51 -6.13
CA GLY A 290 1.39 -13.39 -5.53
C GLY A 290 2.42 -13.81 -4.49
N ARG A 291 2.91 -15.05 -4.54
CA ARG A 291 4.04 -15.52 -3.70
C ARG A 291 5.34 -15.17 -4.41
N PHE A 292 6.32 -14.68 -3.65
CA PHE A 292 7.67 -14.59 -4.17
C PHE A 292 8.24 -15.98 -4.42
N LEU A 293 8.90 -16.15 -5.56
CA LEU A 293 9.65 -17.36 -5.88
C LEU A 293 11.14 -17.03 -5.99
N VAL A 294 11.98 -17.92 -5.45
CA VAL A 294 13.43 -17.90 -5.65
C VAL A 294 13.84 -19.30 -6.07
N ASP A 295 14.47 -19.43 -7.24
CA ASP A 295 14.81 -20.73 -7.83
C ASP A 295 13.59 -21.68 -7.91
N GLY A 296 12.42 -21.13 -8.24
CA GLY A 296 11.15 -21.86 -8.35
C GLY A 296 10.51 -22.26 -7.02
N LYS A 297 11.10 -21.93 -5.87
CA LYS A 297 10.57 -22.25 -4.54
C LYS A 297 9.86 -21.05 -3.92
N PRO A 298 8.70 -21.23 -3.27
CA PRO A 298 8.08 -20.18 -2.47
C PRO A 298 9.06 -19.62 -1.44
N PHE A 299 9.09 -18.30 -1.33
CA PHE A 299 9.96 -17.54 -0.45
C PHE A 299 9.14 -16.45 0.23
N LEU A 300 9.14 -16.38 1.56
CA LEU A 300 8.46 -15.32 2.30
C LEU A 300 9.46 -14.19 2.58
N PRO A 301 9.38 -13.04 1.90
CA PRO A 301 10.22 -11.91 2.24
C PRO A 301 9.84 -11.35 3.61
N VAL A 302 10.80 -11.35 4.52
CA VAL A 302 10.75 -10.70 5.84
C VAL A 302 11.98 -9.82 5.95
N GLY A 303 11.79 -8.51 5.86
CA GLY A 303 12.88 -7.56 5.72
C GLY A 303 12.73 -6.34 6.61
N ILE A 304 13.69 -5.44 6.50
CA ILE A 304 13.74 -4.22 7.28
C ILE A 304 14.26 -3.07 6.41
N TYR A 305 13.64 -1.90 6.58
CA TYR A 305 14.11 -0.66 5.97
C TYR A 305 15.46 -0.24 6.57
N VAL A 306 16.39 0.12 5.70
CA VAL A 306 17.67 0.73 6.05
C VAL A 306 17.80 2.05 5.27
N THR A 307 18.08 3.15 5.98
CA THR A 307 18.69 4.31 5.32
C THR A 307 20.17 4.05 5.16
N TRP A 308 20.81 3.41 6.14
CA TRP A 308 22.22 3.06 6.09
C TRP A 308 22.44 1.65 6.62
N ILE A 309 23.25 0.88 5.88
CA ILE A 309 23.85 -0.38 6.30
C ILE A 309 25.31 -0.31 5.88
N ARG A 310 26.22 -0.28 6.85
CA ARG A 310 27.59 0.22 6.60
C ARG A 310 28.65 -0.86 6.76
N THR A 311 28.39 -1.84 7.61
CA THR A 311 29.39 -2.84 7.99
C THR A 311 28.83 -4.24 7.80
N LEU A 312 29.74 -5.20 7.64
CA LEU A 312 29.40 -6.62 7.71
C LEU A 312 28.74 -6.98 9.06
N THR A 313 29.08 -6.29 10.15
CA THR A 313 28.41 -6.46 11.44
C THR A 313 26.93 -6.07 11.36
N ASP A 314 26.57 -5.00 10.65
CA ASP A 314 25.17 -4.64 10.43
C ASP A 314 24.44 -5.70 9.61
N VAL A 315 25.07 -6.20 8.55
CA VAL A 315 24.53 -7.28 7.70
C VAL A 315 24.25 -8.53 8.53
N LYS A 316 25.23 -8.97 9.33
CA LYS A 316 25.08 -10.12 10.24
C LYS A 316 23.97 -9.89 11.25
N ARG A 317 23.92 -8.72 11.89
CA ARG A 317 22.88 -8.37 12.87
C ARG A 317 21.47 -8.44 12.29
N VAL A 318 21.28 -7.96 11.05
CA VAL A 318 19.99 -8.05 10.35
C VAL A 318 19.64 -9.51 10.05
N ALA A 319 20.57 -10.27 9.46
CA ALA A 319 20.34 -11.69 9.14
C ALA A 319 20.02 -12.53 10.39
N GLU A 320 20.81 -12.39 11.46
CA GLU A 320 20.62 -13.07 12.75
C GLU A 320 19.31 -12.65 13.45
N GLY A 321 18.80 -11.45 13.13
CA GLY A 321 17.50 -10.96 13.58
C GLY A 321 16.30 -11.71 13.00
N GLY A 322 16.52 -12.60 12.03
CA GLY A 322 15.46 -13.35 11.33
C GLY A 322 14.99 -12.68 10.03
N PHE A 323 15.67 -11.64 9.58
CA PHE A 323 15.38 -10.98 8.30
C PHE A 323 16.13 -11.67 7.16
N ASN A 324 15.49 -11.76 5.99
CA ASN A 324 16.05 -12.33 4.76
C ASN A 324 16.11 -11.32 3.60
N PHE A 325 15.75 -10.06 3.85
CA PHE A 325 16.02 -8.96 2.91
C PHE A 325 16.14 -7.61 3.61
N ILE A 326 16.72 -6.64 2.90
CA ILE A 326 16.71 -5.22 3.27
C ILE A 326 16.05 -4.38 2.18
N HIS A 327 15.29 -3.37 2.58
CA HIS A 327 14.94 -2.27 1.69
C HIS A 327 15.92 -1.12 1.93
N SER A 328 16.61 -0.63 0.90
CA SER A 328 17.59 0.44 1.05
C SER A 328 17.18 1.74 0.35
N TYR A 329 16.93 2.80 1.12
CA TYR A 329 16.69 4.15 0.59
C TYR A 329 17.90 4.72 -0.14
N THR A 330 19.10 4.33 0.28
CA THR A 330 20.37 4.84 -0.28
C THR A 330 21.11 3.75 -1.05
N ALA A 331 20.40 2.82 -1.71
CA ALA A 331 21.02 1.74 -2.48
C ALA A 331 22.02 2.27 -3.53
N ALA A 332 21.75 3.45 -4.09
CA ALA A 332 22.64 4.24 -4.94
C ALA A 332 24.03 4.52 -4.33
N HIS A 333 24.19 4.43 -3.02
CA HIS A 333 25.42 4.71 -2.26
C HIS A 333 25.87 3.48 -1.47
N LEU A 334 25.43 2.28 -1.85
CA LEU A 334 25.75 1.05 -1.13
C LEU A 334 27.26 0.78 -1.14
N ASN A 335 27.85 0.73 0.06
CA ASN A 335 29.28 0.53 0.28
C ASN A 335 29.53 -0.14 1.65
N ILE A 336 29.08 -1.39 1.78
CA ILE A 336 29.17 -2.16 3.03
C ILE A 336 30.63 -2.58 3.26
N LYS A 337 31.30 -2.08 4.29
CA LYS A 337 32.69 -2.42 4.61
C LYS A 337 32.81 -3.78 5.29
N LYS A 338 33.91 -4.51 5.02
CA LYS A 338 34.28 -5.69 5.81
C LYS A 338 34.72 -5.28 7.22
N GLU A 339 34.73 -6.23 8.16
CA GLU A 339 35.05 -5.96 9.57
C GLU A 339 36.43 -5.31 9.76
N ASN A 340 37.42 -5.70 8.96
CA ASN A 340 38.79 -5.17 8.98
C ASN A 340 38.99 -3.87 8.18
N GLU A 341 37.97 -3.41 7.45
CA GLU A 341 37.99 -2.19 6.63
C GLU A 341 37.33 -1.01 7.35
N PHE A 342 36.71 -1.25 8.52
CA PHE A 342 35.99 -0.22 9.27
C PHE A 342 36.91 0.44 10.31
N ASN A 343 37.34 1.66 10.03
CA ASN A 343 38.26 2.45 10.86
C ASN A 343 37.56 3.49 11.76
N GLY A 344 36.26 3.32 12.05
CA GLY A 344 35.54 4.17 13.01
C GLY A 344 35.26 5.60 12.56
N LEU A 345 35.07 5.85 11.26
CA LEU A 345 34.85 7.22 10.75
C LEU A 345 33.57 7.86 11.34
N PRO A 346 33.62 9.16 11.69
CA PRO A 346 32.44 9.91 12.12
C PRO A 346 31.35 9.90 11.06
N ALA A 347 30.08 9.91 11.49
CA ALA A 347 28.89 9.90 10.62
C ALA A 347 28.89 11.00 9.54
N GLN A 348 29.66 12.08 9.72
CA GLN A 348 29.75 13.23 8.82
C GLN A 348 30.68 13.02 7.61
N GLU A 349 31.63 12.07 7.65
CA GLU A 349 32.53 11.78 6.52
C GLU A 349 31.93 10.79 5.51
N MET A 350 30.69 10.33 5.74
CA MET A 350 30.02 9.30 4.94
C MET A 350 29.21 9.83 3.75
N HIS A 351 29.26 11.13 3.49
CA HIS A 351 28.69 11.75 2.29
C HIS A 351 29.66 11.75 1.09
N GLY A 352 30.86 11.19 1.24
CA GLY A 352 31.93 11.14 0.22
C GLY A 352 32.09 9.80 -0.49
N GLY A 353 30.99 9.16 -0.89
CA GLY A 353 31.06 7.93 -1.71
C GLY A 353 31.53 8.20 -3.13
N ALA A 354 32.09 7.17 -3.79
CA ALA A 354 32.42 7.22 -5.21
C ALA A 354 31.22 7.74 -6.03
N LYS A 355 31.47 8.65 -6.96
CA LYS A 355 30.41 9.25 -7.79
C LYS A 355 29.68 8.16 -8.56
N MET A 356 28.35 8.19 -8.51
CA MET A 356 27.50 7.22 -9.22
C MET A 356 27.89 7.13 -10.71
N GLY A 357 28.04 5.91 -11.21
CA GLY A 357 28.47 5.61 -12.59
C GLY A 357 29.98 5.51 -12.81
N THR A 358 30.81 5.70 -11.78
CA THR A 358 32.26 5.41 -11.86
C THR A 358 32.54 3.91 -11.66
N PRO A 359 33.69 3.39 -12.15
CA PRO A 359 34.10 2.01 -11.89
C PRO A 359 34.19 1.66 -10.40
N GLU A 360 34.74 2.56 -9.59
CA GLU A 360 34.83 2.39 -8.13
C GLU A 360 33.44 2.28 -7.47
N TRP A 361 32.48 3.09 -7.93
CA TRP A 361 31.10 3.00 -7.46
C TRP A 361 30.47 1.64 -7.81
N ALA A 362 30.66 1.17 -9.05
CA ALA A 362 30.14 -0.12 -9.50
C ALA A 362 30.75 -1.28 -8.68
N GLU A 363 32.05 -1.24 -8.41
CA GLU A 363 32.73 -2.22 -7.55
C GLU A 363 32.19 -2.21 -6.12
N ASN A 364 31.98 -1.02 -5.53
CA ASN A 364 31.40 -0.88 -4.19
C ASN A 364 29.99 -1.47 -4.10
N VAL A 365 29.15 -1.23 -5.11
CA VAL A 365 27.80 -1.81 -5.19
C VAL A 365 27.89 -3.32 -5.30
N ARG A 366 28.66 -3.85 -6.25
CA ARG A 366 28.81 -5.30 -6.48
C ARG A 366 29.29 -6.04 -5.24
N ARG A 367 30.37 -5.57 -4.63
CA ARG A 367 30.90 -6.14 -3.38
C ARG A 367 29.89 -6.13 -2.24
N SER A 368 29.09 -5.07 -2.14
CA SER A 368 28.04 -4.99 -1.12
C SER A 368 26.91 -6.00 -1.40
N LEU A 369 26.53 -6.20 -2.66
CA LEU A 369 25.54 -7.20 -3.06
C LEU A 369 26.03 -8.63 -2.78
N ASP A 370 27.31 -8.91 -3.00
CA ASP A 370 27.96 -10.19 -2.65
C ASP A 370 27.90 -10.44 -1.14
N LEU A 371 28.22 -9.43 -0.32
CA LEU A 371 28.15 -9.55 1.15
C LEU A 371 26.72 -9.79 1.64
N LEU A 372 25.73 -9.14 1.05
CA LEU A 372 24.32 -9.42 1.35
C LEU A 372 23.96 -10.87 0.99
N GLN A 373 24.35 -11.33 -0.21
CA GLN A 373 24.09 -12.70 -0.67
C GLN A 373 24.72 -13.74 0.26
N GLN A 374 25.97 -13.53 0.68
CA GLN A 374 26.70 -14.42 1.59
C GLN A 374 25.95 -14.65 2.91
N HIS A 375 25.18 -13.66 3.35
CA HIS A 375 24.38 -13.72 4.57
C HIS A 375 22.89 -14.00 4.33
N GLY A 376 22.52 -14.45 3.12
CA GLY A 376 21.14 -14.82 2.78
C GLY A 376 20.18 -13.63 2.72
N LEU A 377 20.68 -12.40 2.62
CA LEU A 377 19.87 -11.21 2.48
C LEU A 377 19.66 -10.88 1.00
N LYS A 378 18.41 -10.58 0.65
CA LYS A 378 18.08 -9.90 -0.61
C LYS A 378 18.01 -8.38 -0.45
N LEU A 379 17.93 -7.65 -1.56
CA LEU A 379 17.86 -6.19 -1.64
C LEU A 379 16.62 -5.76 -2.44
N MET A 380 15.82 -4.89 -1.83
CA MET A 380 14.83 -4.06 -2.51
C MET A 380 15.35 -2.62 -2.59
N SER A 381 15.27 -1.98 -3.75
CA SER A 381 15.86 -0.64 -3.96
C SER A 381 15.14 0.21 -5.00
N PHE A 382 15.36 1.54 -4.93
CA PHE A 382 14.83 2.51 -5.89
C PHE A 382 15.52 2.50 -7.26
N PRO A 383 16.86 2.54 -7.36
CA PRO A 383 17.52 2.39 -8.64
C PRO A 383 17.65 0.90 -8.98
N CYS A 384 17.28 0.56 -10.21
CA CYS A 384 17.72 -0.68 -10.84
C CYS A 384 18.54 -0.30 -12.07
N ARG A 385 19.86 -0.38 -11.89
CA ARG A 385 20.87 -0.22 -12.94
C ARG A 385 21.52 -1.57 -13.18
N ASP A 386 22.30 -1.71 -14.25
CA ASP A 386 22.91 -2.99 -14.59
C ASP A 386 23.85 -3.51 -13.46
N GLU A 387 24.41 -2.63 -12.64
CA GLU A 387 25.18 -2.99 -11.45
C GLU A 387 24.36 -3.72 -10.39
N PHE A 388 23.04 -3.49 -10.36
CA PHE A 388 22.09 -4.16 -9.46
C PHE A 388 21.51 -5.45 -10.06
N ARG A 389 21.88 -5.85 -11.29
CA ARG A 389 21.57 -7.20 -11.80
C ARG A 389 22.39 -8.23 -11.01
N HIS A 390 21.76 -8.78 -9.99
CA HIS A 390 22.38 -9.67 -9.02
C HIS A 390 21.34 -10.65 -8.43
N PRO A 391 21.71 -11.88 -8.04
CA PRO A 391 20.81 -12.80 -7.32
C PRO A 391 20.21 -12.23 -6.03
N THR A 392 20.86 -11.22 -5.46
CA THR A 392 20.38 -10.49 -4.28
C THR A 392 19.16 -9.63 -4.57
N ALA A 393 18.87 -9.24 -5.82
CA ALA A 393 17.71 -8.41 -6.12
C ALA A 393 16.40 -9.14 -5.74
N LEU A 394 15.55 -8.47 -4.95
CA LEU A 394 14.21 -8.94 -4.58
C LEU A 394 13.14 -8.29 -5.45
N ALA A 395 13.14 -6.96 -5.50
CA ALA A 395 12.13 -6.15 -6.17
C ALA A 395 12.62 -4.72 -6.38
N ALA A 396 12.03 -4.03 -7.34
CA ALA A 396 12.19 -2.59 -7.53
C ALA A 396 11.17 -1.84 -6.68
N TYR A 397 11.61 -0.81 -5.97
CA TYR A 397 10.73 0.08 -5.21
C TYR A 397 10.60 1.42 -5.92
N THR A 398 9.46 1.68 -6.55
CA THR A 398 9.34 2.77 -7.53
C THR A 398 8.71 4.04 -6.97
N ALA A 399 8.05 3.96 -5.81
CA ALA A 399 7.41 5.10 -5.18
C ALA A 399 7.39 4.97 -3.66
N ASP A 400 7.65 6.10 -3.00
CA ASP A 400 7.48 6.32 -1.56
C ASP A 400 6.48 7.46 -1.41
N GLU A 401 5.22 7.11 -1.10
CA GLU A 401 4.16 8.07 -0.76
C GLU A 401 3.99 9.22 -1.78
N ARG A 402 4.17 8.91 -3.07
CA ARG A 402 4.03 9.92 -4.14
C ARG A 402 2.56 10.31 -4.30
N PRO A 403 2.25 11.58 -4.64
CA PRO A 403 0.86 11.96 -4.86
C PRO A 403 0.24 11.16 -6.02
N VAL A 404 -1.08 10.92 -5.96
CA VAL A 404 -1.82 10.16 -6.98
C VAL A 404 -1.63 10.73 -8.41
N SER A 405 -1.34 12.02 -8.54
CA SER A 405 -0.98 12.64 -9.82
C SER A 405 0.24 12.03 -10.50
N GLU A 406 1.12 11.35 -9.77
CA GLU A 406 2.32 10.68 -10.30
C GLU A 406 2.05 9.25 -10.80
N ILE A 407 0.85 8.68 -10.56
CA ILE A 407 0.51 7.31 -10.96
C ILE A 407 0.74 7.06 -12.47
N PRO A 408 0.38 7.96 -13.40
CA PRO A 408 0.71 7.78 -14.82
C PRO A 408 2.21 7.62 -15.08
N ARG A 409 3.06 8.42 -14.40
CA ARG A 409 4.52 8.32 -14.49
C ARG A 409 5.03 6.99 -13.94
N LEU A 410 4.49 6.56 -12.79
CA LEU A 410 4.87 5.31 -12.13
C LEU A 410 4.45 4.07 -12.94
N ARG A 411 3.31 4.11 -13.63
CA ARG A 411 2.90 3.05 -14.57
C ARG A 411 3.87 2.90 -15.73
N LYS A 412 4.27 4.03 -16.33
CA LYS A 412 5.30 4.02 -17.38
C LYS A 412 6.60 3.43 -16.84
N LEU A 413 7.01 3.84 -15.63
CA LEU A 413 8.20 3.30 -14.98
C LEU A 413 8.10 1.79 -14.77
N ARG A 414 6.96 1.26 -14.30
CA ARG A 414 6.73 -0.19 -14.18
C ARG A 414 6.91 -0.92 -15.51
N SER A 415 6.33 -0.41 -16.60
CA SER A 415 6.52 -0.99 -17.94
C SER A 415 7.98 -0.92 -18.40
N ASP A 416 8.68 0.17 -18.11
CA ASP A 416 10.11 0.31 -18.42
C ASP A 416 10.95 -0.72 -17.65
N TYR A 417 10.57 -1.00 -16.40
CA TYR A 417 11.13 -2.07 -15.58
C TYR A 417 10.87 -3.46 -16.16
N ALA A 418 9.63 -3.79 -16.49
CA ALA A 418 9.28 -5.08 -17.09
C ALA A 418 9.99 -5.31 -18.44
N ARG A 419 10.28 -4.23 -19.18
CA ARG A 419 11.07 -4.27 -20.41
C ARG A 419 12.55 -4.55 -20.14
N THR A 420 13.15 -3.82 -19.20
CA THR A 420 14.61 -3.75 -18.99
C THR A 420 15.13 -4.81 -18.02
N PHE A 421 14.35 -5.09 -16.97
CA PHE A 421 14.62 -6.07 -15.90
C PHE A 421 13.44 -7.05 -15.83
N PRO A 422 13.26 -7.89 -16.86
CA PRO A 422 12.11 -8.78 -16.94
C PRO A 422 12.01 -9.68 -15.72
N LEU A 423 10.78 -10.01 -15.34
CA LEU A 423 10.42 -10.80 -14.16
C LEU A 423 10.80 -10.19 -12.80
N SER A 424 11.32 -8.95 -12.76
CA SER A 424 11.61 -8.28 -11.49
C SER A 424 10.33 -7.67 -10.91
N PRO A 425 9.90 -8.05 -9.70
CA PRO A 425 8.71 -7.49 -9.06
C PRO A 425 8.85 -5.99 -8.80
N VAL A 426 7.75 -5.26 -8.93
CA VAL A 426 7.68 -3.82 -8.63
C VAL A 426 6.78 -3.57 -7.43
N VAL A 427 7.28 -2.76 -6.49
CA VAL A 427 6.55 -2.30 -5.29
C VAL A 427 6.40 -0.78 -5.36
N ALA A 428 5.20 -0.28 -5.10
CA ALA A 428 4.94 1.15 -4.92
C ALA A 428 4.16 1.34 -3.61
N LEU A 429 4.65 2.22 -2.73
CA LEU A 429 4.10 2.37 -1.37
C LEU A 429 3.26 3.64 -1.23
N THR A 430 2.15 3.52 -0.50
CA THR A 430 1.30 4.64 -0.06
C THR A 430 1.03 4.58 1.45
N CYS A 431 1.03 5.74 2.09
CA CYS A 431 0.57 5.93 3.46
C CYS A 431 -0.92 6.30 3.55
N GLU A 432 -1.63 6.31 2.41
CA GLU A 432 -3.05 6.65 2.30
C GLU A 432 -3.89 5.44 1.89
N ALA A 433 -4.73 4.94 2.80
CA ALA A 433 -5.56 3.74 2.58
C ALA A 433 -6.54 3.90 1.40
N ASP A 434 -7.00 5.12 1.12
CA ASP A 434 -7.99 5.37 0.06
C ASP A 434 -7.35 5.41 -1.35
N ASP A 435 -6.01 5.42 -1.41
CA ASP A 435 -5.24 5.50 -2.65
C ASP A 435 -4.68 4.13 -3.09
N VAL A 436 -4.85 3.05 -2.31
CA VAL A 436 -4.29 1.72 -2.65
C VAL A 436 -4.69 1.20 -4.03
N GLY A 437 -5.94 1.42 -4.45
CA GLY A 437 -6.42 1.01 -5.78
C GLY A 437 -5.74 1.76 -6.93
N GLN A 438 -5.34 3.01 -6.70
CA GLN A 438 -4.58 3.79 -7.69
C GLN A 438 -3.14 3.28 -7.79
N TYR A 439 -2.53 2.92 -6.65
CA TYR A 439 -1.19 2.34 -6.60
C TYR A 439 -1.13 0.94 -7.24
N ALA A 440 -2.19 0.14 -7.14
CA ALA A 440 -2.28 -1.18 -7.79
C ALA A 440 -2.13 -1.11 -9.32
N ARG A 441 -2.41 0.03 -9.95
CA ARG A 441 -2.16 0.25 -11.39
C ARG A 441 -0.68 0.28 -11.75
N ALA A 442 0.16 0.68 -10.80
CA ALA A 442 1.57 1.02 -11.01
C ALA A 442 2.55 0.03 -10.35
N ALA A 443 2.06 -1.05 -9.72
CA ALA A 443 2.89 -2.01 -9.01
C ALA A 443 2.38 -3.45 -9.16
N ASP A 444 3.24 -4.42 -8.87
CA ASP A 444 2.85 -5.82 -8.66
C ASP A 444 2.43 -6.07 -7.20
N LEU A 445 3.00 -5.30 -6.26
CA LEU A 445 2.55 -5.23 -4.87
C LEU A 445 2.42 -3.77 -4.42
N VAL A 446 1.30 -3.45 -3.77
CA VAL A 446 1.15 -2.14 -3.10
C VAL A 446 1.79 -2.22 -1.71
N GLY A 447 2.74 -1.34 -1.42
CA GLY A 447 3.28 -1.16 -0.08
C GLY A 447 2.34 -0.31 0.78
N VAL A 448 2.14 -0.70 2.05
CA VAL A 448 1.34 0.07 3.01
C VAL A 448 2.00 0.10 4.39
N ASP A 449 1.93 1.24 5.07
CA ASP A 449 2.69 1.49 6.30
C ASP A 449 1.92 2.24 7.40
N PRO A 450 0.83 1.65 7.92
CA PRO A 450 0.11 2.21 9.06
C PRO A 450 0.94 2.15 10.35
N TYR A 451 1.16 3.29 11.00
CA TYR A 451 1.93 3.40 12.24
C TYR A 451 1.10 3.96 13.42
N PRO A 452 0.14 3.19 13.96
CA PRO A 452 -0.84 3.68 14.94
C PRO A 452 -0.28 3.91 16.35
N VAL A 453 0.86 3.30 16.71
CA VAL A 453 1.40 3.33 18.08
C VAL A 453 2.26 4.57 18.29
N THR A 454 1.64 5.67 18.72
CA THR A 454 2.30 6.96 18.91
C THR A 454 2.65 7.25 20.36
N THR A 455 1.70 7.05 21.27
CA THR A 455 1.79 7.41 22.69
C THR A 455 1.14 6.31 23.54
N GLU A 456 1.19 6.41 24.86
CA GLU A 456 0.47 5.51 25.79
C GLU A 456 -1.06 5.47 25.55
N LYS A 457 -1.61 6.46 24.84
CA LYS A 457 -3.04 6.52 24.47
C LYS A 457 -3.35 5.78 23.16
N SER A 458 -2.34 5.39 22.38
CA SER A 458 -2.51 4.61 21.15
C SER A 458 -2.82 3.16 21.48
N ARG A 459 -4.10 2.88 21.71
CA ARG A 459 -4.60 1.58 22.18
C ARG A 459 -5.31 0.76 21.12
N ASP A 460 -5.31 1.23 19.87
CA ASP A 460 -5.95 0.55 18.75
C ASP A 460 -5.08 0.56 17.49
N MET A 461 -5.40 -0.37 16.58
CA MET A 461 -4.82 -0.46 15.25
C MET A 461 -5.87 -0.27 14.14
N ALA A 462 -6.88 0.58 14.35
CA ALA A 462 -7.95 0.82 13.38
C ALA A 462 -7.41 1.35 12.03
N ALA A 463 -6.33 2.13 12.05
CA ALA A 463 -5.64 2.56 10.84
C ALA A 463 -5.12 1.38 10.02
N ALA A 464 -4.53 0.37 10.66
CA ALA A 464 -4.06 -0.85 9.98
C ALA A 464 -5.24 -1.67 9.44
N GLN A 465 -6.32 -1.78 10.21
CA GLN A 465 -7.55 -2.44 9.79
C GLN A 465 -8.14 -1.80 8.52
N LYS A 466 -8.20 -0.46 8.44
CA LYS A 466 -8.68 0.26 7.25
C LYS A 466 -7.89 -0.11 5.98
N PHE A 467 -6.56 -0.19 6.06
CA PHE A 467 -5.74 -0.63 4.92
C PHE A 467 -6.08 -2.07 4.52
N MET A 468 -6.17 -2.97 5.49
CA MET A 468 -6.44 -4.39 5.23
C MET A 468 -7.81 -4.61 4.59
N ASP A 469 -8.83 -3.88 5.03
CA ASP A 469 -10.16 -3.95 4.44
C ASP A 469 -10.16 -3.42 2.99
N ASN A 470 -9.50 -2.29 2.73
CA ASN A 470 -9.39 -1.75 1.36
C ASN A 470 -8.62 -2.69 0.42
N LEU A 471 -7.49 -3.24 0.86
CA LEU A 471 -6.66 -4.14 0.05
C LEU A 471 -7.39 -5.46 -0.27
N SER A 472 -8.06 -6.06 0.72
CA SER A 472 -8.76 -7.32 0.53
C SER A 472 -10.06 -7.20 -0.25
N ARG A 473 -10.83 -6.12 -0.05
CA ARG A 473 -12.05 -5.82 -0.83
C ARG A 473 -11.77 -5.85 -2.33
N ASP A 474 -10.62 -5.29 -2.71
CA ASP A 474 -10.21 -5.15 -4.10
C ASP A 474 -9.22 -6.25 -4.55
N ASN A 475 -8.89 -7.26 -3.74
CA ASN A 475 -7.92 -8.32 -4.07
C ASN A 475 -6.51 -7.82 -4.47
N ILE A 476 -6.04 -6.72 -3.87
CA ILE A 476 -4.75 -6.12 -4.19
C ILE A 476 -3.62 -6.89 -3.49
N PRO A 477 -2.65 -7.47 -4.21
CA PRO A 477 -1.43 -8.00 -3.60
C PRO A 477 -0.63 -6.88 -2.94
N PHE A 478 -0.11 -7.12 -1.74
CA PHE A 478 0.50 -6.06 -0.95
C PHE A 478 1.71 -6.49 -0.12
N MET A 479 2.57 -5.50 0.13
CA MET A 479 3.62 -5.55 1.14
C MET A 479 3.16 -4.75 2.35
N TYR A 480 3.29 -5.33 3.54
CA TYR A 480 2.98 -4.65 4.79
C TYR A 480 4.26 -4.16 5.47
N VAL A 481 4.20 -2.97 6.05
CA VAL A 481 5.32 -2.35 6.75
C VAL A 481 5.01 -2.21 8.24
N PRO A 482 5.36 -3.21 9.08
CA PRO A 482 5.14 -3.14 10.52
C PRO A 482 5.88 -1.96 11.16
N GLN A 483 5.22 -1.29 12.11
CA GLN A 483 5.83 -0.26 12.93
C GLN A 483 6.89 -0.86 13.87
N ALA A 484 8.16 -0.68 13.55
CA ALA A 484 9.29 -1.10 14.37
C ALA A 484 10.14 0.11 14.78
N PHE A 485 9.48 1.16 15.25
CA PHE A 485 10.13 2.39 15.69
C PHE A 485 9.30 3.18 16.71
N ASN A 486 9.95 4.14 17.37
CA ASN A 486 9.33 5.14 18.22
C ASN A 486 9.20 6.47 17.46
N TRP A 487 7.97 7.00 17.38
CA TRP A 487 7.65 8.23 16.64
C TRP A 487 8.46 9.45 17.05
N GLY A 488 8.83 9.56 18.31
CA GLY A 488 9.55 10.73 18.77
C GLY A 488 10.98 10.80 18.22
N GLY A 489 11.59 9.67 17.83
CA GLY A 489 12.84 9.67 17.04
C GLY A 489 12.74 10.51 15.75
N HIS A 490 11.54 10.62 15.18
CA HIS A 490 11.26 11.37 13.94
C HIS A 490 10.67 12.76 14.17
N ARG A 491 10.01 13.01 15.32
CA ARG A 491 9.21 14.22 15.52
C ARG A 491 9.85 15.27 16.42
N THR A 492 10.70 14.88 17.37
CA THR A 492 11.20 15.80 18.39
C THR A 492 12.41 15.24 19.14
N ASP A 493 13.16 16.10 19.83
CA ASP A 493 14.26 15.67 20.69
C ASP A 493 13.78 15.25 22.09
N ASP A 494 12.70 15.86 22.62
CA ASP A 494 12.02 15.38 23.81
C ASP A 494 10.90 14.40 23.42
N PHE A 495 11.29 13.13 23.37
CA PHE A 495 10.37 12.07 22.97
C PHE A 495 9.74 11.28 24.12
N SER A 496 9.79 11.79 25.35
CA SER A 496 9.24 11.15 26.54
C SER A 496 7.76 10.75 26.42
N LYS A 497 6.99 11.51 25.63
CA LYS A 497 5.56 11.24 25.34
C LYS A 497 5.31 10.14 24.30
N TYR A 498 6.34 9.70 23.57
CA TYR A 498 6.24 8.70 22.52
C TYR A 498 6.74 7.35 23.00
N VAL A 499 6.03 6.30 22.60
CA VAL A 499 6.30 4.95 23.09
C VAL A 499 6.95 4.09 22.01
N TYR A 500 7.81 3.18 22.44
CA TYR A 500 8.21 2.06 21.61
C TYR A 500 7.08 1.04 21.61
N PRO A 501 6.65 0.55 20.43
CA PRO A 501 5.69 -0.54 20.38
C PRO A 501 6.13 -1.73 21.26
N SER A 502 5.18 -2.35 21.95
CA SER A 502 5.42 -3.62 22.61
C SER A 502 5.63 -4.73 21.57
N GLU A 503 6.24 -5.85 21.95
CA GLU A 503 6.35 -7.02 21.06
C GLU A 503 4.96 -7.47 20.58
N GLU A 504 3.97 -7.46 21.47
CA GLU A 504 2.59 -7.80 21.14
C GLU A 504 1.96 -6.82 20.14
N GLN A 505 2.20 -5.51 20.27
CA GLN A 505 1.68 -4.54 19.29
C GLN A 505 2.28 -4.80 17.90
N ILE A 506 3.61 -5.00 17.82
CA ILE A 506 4.31 -5.32 16.56
C ILE A 506 3.76 -6.63 15.98
N ARG A 507 3.60 -7.66 16.82
CA ARG A 507 3.04 -8.96 16.44
C ARG A 507 1.62 -8.83 15.92
N SER A 508 0.74 -8.13 16.63
CA SER A 508 -0.69 -8.04 16.31
C SER A 508 -0.93 -7.31 14.98
N MET A 509 -0.21 -6.21 14.73
CA MET A 509 -0.23 -5.52 13.45
C MET A 509 0.25 -6.42 12.30
N THR A 510 1.32 -7.16 12.53
CA THR A 510 1.92 -8.08 11.55
C THR A 510 0.99 -9.27 11.25
N LEU A 511 0.42 -9.89 12.27
CA LEU A 511 -0.50 -11.02 12.12
C LEU A 511 -1.84 -10.60 11.52
N LEU A 512 -2.29 -9.37 11.75
CA LEU A 512 -3.46 -8.82 11.05
C LEU A 512 -3.21 -8.80 9.54
N ALA A 513 -2.07 -8.29 9.10
CA ALA A 513 -1.70 -8.33 7.68
C ALA A 513 -1.60 -9.76 7.13
N ALA A 514 -1.06 -10.70 7.90
CA ALA A 514 -1.00 -12.11 7.52
C ALA A 514 -2.40 -12.75 7.37
N ILE A 515 -3.34 -12.47 8.29
CA ILE A 515 -4.75 -12.89 8.20
C ILE A 515 -5.38 -12.44 6.87
N TYR A 516 -5.07 -11.21 6.46
CA TYR A 516 -5.56 -10.62 5.22
C TYR A 516 -4.78 -11.05 3.97
N GLY A 517 -3.83 -11.98 4.10
CA GLY A 517 -3.13 -12.61 2.98
C GLY A 517 -1.83 -11.92 2.57
N CYS A 518 -1.24 -11.09 3.43
CA CYS A 518 0.08 -10.51 3.19
C CYS A 518 1.16 -11.61 3.07
N ARG A 519 2.04 -11.46 2.08
CA ARG A 519 3.16 -12.38 1.83
C ARG A 519 4.49 -11.67 1.61
N CYS A 520 4.61 -10.42 2.06
CA CYS A 520 5.84 -9.63 2.02
C CYS A 520 5.81 -8.61 3.16
N PHE A 521 6.76 -8.72 4.10
CA PHE A 521 6.81 -7.88 5.29
C PHE A 521 8.12 -7.10 5.32
N CYS A 522 8.05 -5.77 5.44
CA CYS A 522 9.24 -4.91 5.52
C CYS A 522 9.15 -3.99 6.73
N PHE A 523 9.83 -4.29 7.83
CA PHE A 523 9.73 -3.54 9.09
C PHE A 523 10.39 -2.15 8.94
N TYR A 524 9.80 -1.12 9.53
CA TYR A 524 10.39 0.23 9.55
C TYR A 524 10.87 0.60 10.96
N SER A 525 12.15 0.87 11.24
CA SER A 525 13.33 0.70 10.38
C SER A 525 14.61 0.52 11.20
N TYR A 526 15.61 -0.19 10.64
CA TYR A 526 16.89 -0.50 11.29
C TYR A 526 17.67 0.75 11.68
N THR A 527 17.82 1.71 10.76
CA THR A 527 18.51 2.98 11.01
C THR A 527 17.83 3.78 12.12
N THR A 528 16.50 3.69 12.25
CA THR A 528 15.81 4.38 13.34
C THR A 528 16.17 3.79 14.69
N ILE A 529 16.23 2.46 14.78
CA ILE A 529 16.58 1.74 16.02
C ILE A 529 18.03 2.00 16.40
N PHE A 530 18.98 1.76 15.50
CA PHE A 530 20.42 1.72 15.84
C PHE A 530 21.16 3.05 15.68
N GLU A 531 20.52 4.07 15.10
CA GLU A 531 21.14 5.40 14.98
C GLU A 531 20.23 6.48 15.56
N ARG A 532 19.08 6.73 14.92
CA ARG A 532 18.26 7.91 15.23
C ARG A 532 17.78 7.93 16.67
N THR A 533 17.24 6.82 17.17
CA THR A 533 16.75 6.73 18.54
C THR A 533 17.88 6.41 19.53
N GLU A 534 18.88 5.63 19.12
CA GLU A 534 20.07 5.35 19.94
C GLU A 534 20.86 6.62 20.29
N LEU A 535 20.98 7.57 19.36
CA LEU A 535 21.59 8.88 19.61
C LEU A 535 20.83 9.69 20.67
N LYS A 536 19.51 9.55 20.72
CA LYS A 536 18.64 10.32 21.64
C LYS A 536 18.42 9.60 22.98
N ALA A 537 18.45 8.28 22.99
CA ALA A 537 18.43 7.43 24.19
C ALA A 537 19.42 6.27 24.02
N PRO A 538 20.67 6.47 24.47
CA PRO A 538 21.68 5.41 24.45
C PRO A 538 21.21 4.15 25.18
N GLY A 539 21.47 2.99 24.59
CA GLY A 539 21.02 1.68 25.04
C GLY A 539 19.58 1.32 24.67
N SER A 540 18.87 2.17 23.93
CA SER A 540 17.50 1.89 23.47
C SER A 540 17.45 0.73 22.47
N ALA A 541 18.42 0.65 21.56
CA ALA A 541 18.49 -0.37 20.53
C ALA A 541 18.59 -1.78 21.14
N VAL A 542 19.43 -1.96 22.17
CA VAL A 542 19.60 -3.24 22.88
C VAL A 542 18.30 -3.71 23.54
N LYS A 543 17.47 -2.79 24.02
CA LYS A 543 16.18 -3.11 24.67
C LYS A 543 15.07 -3.37 23.66
N PHE A 544 15.06 -2.63 22.55
CA PHE A 544 13.97 -2.64 21.59
C PHE A 544 14.15 -3.68 20.48
N TRP A 545 15.37 -3.88 19.99
CA TRP A 545 15.68 -4.84 18.92
C TRP A 545 15.17 -6.27 19.19
N PRO A 546 15.28 -6.84 20.41
CA PRO A 546 14.76 -8.17 20.69
C PRO A 546 13.27 -8.33 20.35
N ARG A 547 12.45 -7.31 20.64
CA ARG A 547 11.00 -7.31 20.35
C ARG A 547 10.74 -7.40 18.85
N VAL A 548 11.52 -6.64 18.06
CA VAL A 548 11.40 -6.62 16.60
C VAL A 548 11.83 -7.97 16.01
N THR A 549 12.97 -8.53 16.47
CA THR A 549 13.46 -9.82 16.00
C THR A 549 12.58 -11.00 16.38
N ALA A 550 11.88 -10.93 17.52
CA ALA A 550 10.92 -11.96 17.92
C ALA A 550 9.80 -12.09 16.88
N VAL A 551 9.27 -10.97 16.38
CA VAL A 551 8.21 -10.98 15.36
C VAL A 551 8.74 -11.35 13.98
N ALA A 552 9.94 -10.90 13.62
CA ALA A 552 10.58 -11.33 12.36
C ALA A 552 10.78 -12.85 12.33
N ARG A 553 11.30 -13.44 13.42
CA ARG A 553 11.45 -14.90 13.56
C ARG A 553 10.12 -15.65 13.56
N LEU A 554 9.08 -15.07 14.18
CA LEU A 554 7.73 -15.64 14.11
C LEU A 554 7.23 -15.73 12.65
N LEU A 555 7.48 -14.72 11.82
CA LEU A 555 7.14 -14.80 10.40
C LEU A 555 7.94 -15.89 9.66
N ARG A 556 9.22 -16.06 9.99
CA ARG A 556 10.04 -17.16 9.43
C ARG A 556 9.50 -18.53 9.86
N GLU A 557 9.05 -18.66 11.11
CA GLU A 557 8.36 -19.87 11.61
C GLU A 557 7.06 -20.10 10.83
N LEU A 558 6.29 -19.06 10.55
CA LEU A 558 5.00 -19.14 9.86
C LEU A 558 5.10 -19.31 8.34
N GLU A 559 6.29 -19.22 7.74
CA GLU A 559 6.50 -19.26 6.29
C GLU A 559 5.79 -20.43 5.57
N PRO A 560 5.89 -21.70 6.03
CA PRO A 560 5.21 -22.82 5.37
C PRO A 560 3.69 -22.62 5.30
N TRP A 561 3.09 -22.08 6.35
CA TRP A 561 1.64 -21.86 6.46
C TRP A 561 1.16 -20.65 5.65
N LEU A 562 1.91 -19.54 5.67
CA LEU A 562 1.53 -18.31 4.95
C LEU A 562 1.68 -18.46 3.43
N LEU A 563 2.59 -19.33 2.99
CA LEU A 563 2.82 -19.62 1.57
C LEU A 563 2.08 -20.85 1.07
N SER A 564 1.42 -21.61 1.96
CA SER A 564 0.67 -22.81 1.58
C SER A 564 -0.53 -22.47 0.70
N LEU A 565 -0.84 -23.40 -0.21
CA LEU A 565 -2.06 -23.41 -1.01
C LEU A 565 -3.05 -24.48 -0.53
N GLU A 566 -2.70 -25.23 0.53
CA GLU A 566 -3.60 -26.20 1.13
C GLU A 566 -4.85 -25.50 1.68
N GLN A 567 -5.99 -26.15 1.53
CA GLN A 567 -7.24 -25.63 2.07
C GLN A 567 -7.23 -25.74 3.59
N ALA A 568 -7.30 -24.59 4.27
CA ALA A 568 -7.42 -24.53 5.71
C ALA A 568 -8.90 -24.60 6.16
N PRO A 569 -9.17 -25.06 7.40
CA PRO A 569 -10.52 -25.00 7.97
C PRO A 569 -11.06 -23.56 8.02
N GLU A 570 -12.34 -23.38 7.71
CA GLU A 570 -12.96 -22.07 7.91
C GLU A 570 -13.10 -21.74 9.40
N VAL A 571 -12.72 -20.52 9.77
CA VAL A 571 -12.84 -20.03 11.15
C VAL A 571 -14.09 -19.18 11.25
N THR A 572 -15.07 -19.64 12.03
CA THR A 572 -16.20 -18.79 12.40
C THR A 572 -15.83 -18.01 13.66
N CYS A 573 -16.07 -16.70 13.64
CA CYS A 573 -15.80 -15.80 14.76
C CYS A 573 -17.11 -15.16 15.23
N THR A 574 -17.60 -15.56 16.39
CA THR A 574 -18.74 -14.93 17.05
C THR A 574 -18.22 -13.86 18.00
N LEU A 575 -18.33 -12.61 17.56
CA LEU A 575 -17.92 -11.45 18.35
C LEU A 575 -18.85 -11.30 19.56
N GLN A 576 -18.25 -11.00 20.71
CA GLN A 576 -18.95 -10.66 21.93
C GLN A 576 -18.60 -9.22 22.29
N LYS A 577 -19.55 -8.45 22.83
CA LYS A 577 -19.41 -6.98 23.02
C LYS A 577 -19.20 -6.28 21.66
N ASP A 578 -18.88 -4.99 21.67
CA ASP A 578 -18.53 -4.23 20.46
C ASP A 578 -17.09 -4.52 20.00
N SER A 579 -16.64 -5.77 20.13
CA SER A 579 -15.26 -6.19 19.85
C SER A 579 -14.98 -6.24 18.35
N VAL A 580 -13.76 -5.88 17.96
CA VAL A 580 -13.24 -6.11 16.60
C VAL A 580 -12.12 -7.14 16.66
N VAL A 581 -12.46 -8.39 16.36
CA VAL A 581 -11.54 -9.54 16.34
C VAL A 581 -11.49 -10.14 14.94
N LYS A 582 -10.28 -10.42 14.46
CA LYS A 582 -10.04 -11.10 13.18
C LYS A 582 -9.31 -12.41 13.45
N ALA A 583 -9.71 -13.47 12.76
CA ALA A 583 -9.07 -14.76 12.87
C ALA A 583 -9.06 -15.49 11.52
N ARG A 584 -7.98 -16.25 11.27
CA ARG A 584 -7.86 -17.10 10.08
C ARG A 584 -6.99 -18.30 10.35
N ALA A 585 -7.40 -19.46 9.84
CA ALA A 585 -6.61 -20.68 9.85
C ALA A 585 -5.75 -20.79 8.59
N PHE A 586 -4.61 -21.44 8.75
CA PHE A 586 -3.66 -21.80 7.71
C PHE A 586 -3.29 -23.26 7.89
N ALA A 587 -3.22 -24.00 6.79
CA ALA A 587 -2.86 -25.42 6.79
C ALA A 587 -1.58 -25.61 5.97
N ALA A 588 -0.65 -26.39 6.51
CA ALA A 588 0.53 -26.85 5.79
C ALA A 588 1.00 -28.16 6.43
N ASP A 589 1.38 -29.14 5.62
CA ASP A 589 1.97 -30.41 6.10
C ASP A 589 1.08 -31.13 7.13
N ASN A 590 -0.24 -31.10 6.93
CA ASN A 590 -1.27 -31.62 7.86
C ASN A 590 -1.29 -30.94 9.25
N GLU A 591 -0.64 -29.80 9.41
CA GLU A 591 -0.70 -28.97 10.62
C GLU A 591 -1.50 -27.70 10.38
N VAL A 592 -2.30 -27.33 11.37
CA VAL A 592 -3.07 -26.09 11.36
C VAL A 592 -2.44 -25.06 12.29
N ARG A 593 -2.40 -23.81 11.83
CA ARG A 593 -2.10 -22.62 12.62
C ARG A 593 -3.29 -21.68 12.51
N VAL A 594 -3.77 -21.14 13.63
CA VAL A 594 -4.82 -20.12 13.62
C VAL A 594 -4.24 -18.83 14.17
N LEU A 595 -4.28 -17.78 13.37
CA LEU A 595 -3.87 -16.43 13.78
C LEU A 595 -5.11 -15.68 14.26
N ILE A 596 -4.99 -14.96 15.38
CA ILE A 596 -6.08 -14.20 16.00
C ILE A 596 -5.56 -12.82 16.38
N THR A 597 -6.31 -11.75 16.08
CA THR A 597 -5.96 -10.38 16.46
C THR A 597 -7.18 -9.62 17.00
N ALA A 598 -6.94 -8.75 17.99
CA ALA A 598 -7.88 -7.75 18.48
C ALA A 598 -7.44 -6.35 18.02
N GLN A 599 -8.36 -5.57 17.46
CA GLN A 599 -8.04 -4.21 17.01
C GLN A 599 -7.74 -3.25 18.16
N GLY A 600 -8.44 -3.39 19.29
CA GLY A 600 -8.53 -2.36 20.32
C GLY A 600 -9.38 -1.15 19.89
N PRO A 601 -9.58 -0.18 20.80
CA PRO A 601 -9.13 -0.18 22.20
C PRO A 601 -10.11 -0.90 23.12
N GLY A 602 -9.69 -1.23 24.34
CA GLY A 602 -10.54 -1.83 25.37
C GLY A 602 -10.65 -3.35 25.27
N GLU A 603 -11.57 -3.93 26.02
CA GLU A 603 -11.74 -5.38 26.09
C GLU A 603 -12.26 -5.95 24.77
N ALA A 604 -11.61 -7.00 24.27
CA ALA A 604 -12.05 -7.76 23.12
C ALA A 604 -12.32 -9.21 23.51
N GLN A 605 -13.46 -9.75 23.06
CA GLN A 605 -13.85 -11.13 23.31
C GLN A 605 -14.50 -11.75 22.06
N ALA A 606 -14.09 -12.97 21.72
CA ALA A 606 -14.68 -13.71 20.61
C ALA A 606 -14.68 -15.22 20.88
N GLU A 607 -15.79 -15.89 20.56
CA GLU A 607 -15.83 -17.36 20.46
C GLU A 607 -15.50 -17.75 19.02
N LEU A 608 -14.46 -18.57 18.87
CA LEU A 608 -13.99 -19.10 17.59
C LEU A 608 -14.40 -20.56 17.46
N THR A 609 -14.92 -20.94 16.30
CA THR A 609 -15.12 -22.34 15.93
C THR A 609 -14.19 -22.70 14.79
N ILE A 610 -13.34 -23.71 15.00
CA ILE A 610 -12.40 -24.25 14.00
C ILE A 610 -12.72 -25.75 13.81
N PRO A 611 -13.54 -26.10 12.81
CA PRO A 611 -13.98 -27.47 12.57
C PRO A 611 -12.81 -28.43 12.38
N GLY A 612 -12.90 -29.62 12.98
CA GLY A 612 -11.89 -30.67 12.85
C GLY A 612 -10.59 -30.43 13.62
N CYS A 613 -10.48 -29.33 14.39
CA CYS A 613 -9.31 -29.03 15.21
C CYS A 613 -9.70 -28.87 16.69
N PRO A 614 -9.90 -29.95 17.46
CA PRO A 614 -10.36 -29.86 18.85
C PRO A 614 -9.27 -29.50 19.86
N ASP A 615 -7.98 -29.69 19.53
CA ASP A 615 -6.88 -29.69 20.51
C ASP A 615 -5.79 -28.64 20.21
N LEU A 616 -6.15 -27.51 19.61
CA LEU A 616 -5.18 -26.43 19.40
C LEU A 616 -4.83 -25.75 20.74
N LYS A 617 -3.58 -25.30 20.85
CA LYS A 617 -3.04 -24.64 22.03
C LYS A 617 -2.68 -23.20 21.75
N SER A 618 -3.05 -22.31 22.66
CA SER A 618 -2.63 -20.90 22.63
C SER A 618 -1.13 -20.76 22.88
N LYS A 619 -0.43 -20.04 22.00
CA LYS A 619 0.99 -19.72 22.15
C LYS A 619 1.22 -18.53 23.07
N TYR A 620 0.32 -17.54 23.07
CA TYR A 620 0.50 -16.29 23.81
C TYR A 620 -0.44 -16.12 25.01
N GLY A 621 -1.27 -17.11 25.30
CA GLY A 621 -2.10 -17.17 26.51
C GLY A 621 -3.44 -16.42 26.44
N HIS A 622 -3.84 -15.92 25.26
CA HIS A 622 -5.09 -15.17 25.09
C HIS A 622 -6.31 -16.04 24.76
N THR A 623 -6.11 -17.32 24.47
CA THR A 623 -7.19 -18.19 24.00
C THR A 623 -7.31 -19.44 24.85
N THR A 624 -8.53 -19.67 25.36
CA THR A 624 -8.90 -20.88 26.11
C THR A 624 -9.64 -21.87 25.22
N ASN A 625 -9.24 -23.13 25.23
CA ASN A 625 -9.96 -24.20 24.52
C ASN A 625 -11.23 -24.58 25.30
N LEU A 626 -12.39 -24.51 24.65
CA LEU A 626 -13.71 -24.84 25.22
C LEU A 626 -14.17 -26.27 24.87
N GLY A 627 -13.35 -27.04 24.14
CA GLY A 627 -13.67 -28.35 23.61
C GLY A 627 -14.46 -28.31 22.30
N ASN A 628 -14.49 -29.45 21.60
CA ASN A 628 -15.21 -29.64 20.34
C ASN A 628 -14.86 -28.62 19.24
N GLY A 629 -13.59 -28.19 19.18
CA GLY A 629 -13.12 -27.22 18.19
C GLY A 629 -13.58 -25.78 18.46
N ARG A 630 -14.04 -25.49 19.67
CA ARG A 630 -14.43 -24.13 20.10
C ARG A 630 -13.39 -23.53 21.03
N TYR A 631 -13.19 -22.23 20.90
CA TYR A 631 -12.14 -21.50 21.60
C TYR A 631 -12.66 -20.13 22.02
N LEU A 632 -12.29 -19.68 23.22
CA LEU A 632 -12.60 -18.34 23.71
C LEU A 632 -11.34 -17.48 23.71
N PHE A 633 -11.31 -16.48 22.84
CA PHE A 633 -10.25 -15.47 22.82
C PHE A 633 -10.66 -14.27 23.69
N THR A 634 -9.75 -13.82 24.56
CA THR A 634 -9.92 -12.64 25.42
C THR A 634 -8.65 -11.79 25.43
N ALA A 635 -8.82 -10.50 25.18
CA ALA A 635 -7.73 -9.55 25.08
C ALA A 635 -8.14 -8.15 25.56
N THR A 636 -7.16 -7.26 25.69
CA THR A 636 -7.37 -5.83 25.92
C THR A 636 -6.49 -5.03 24.97
N ASP A 637 -7.03 -3.96 24.40
CA ASP A 637 -6.36 -3.09 23.43
C ASP A 637 -5.87 -3.89 22.20
N ILE A 638 -4.70 -3.54 21.65
CA ILE A 638 -4.06 -4.26 20.55
C ILE A 638 -3.44 -5.54 21.11
N ALA A 639 -4.00 -6.69 20.77
CA ALA A 639 -3.48 -7.98 21.20
C ALA A 639 -3.60 -9.05 20.11
N SER A 640 -2.86 -10.14 20.29
CA SER A 640 -2.92 -11.27 19.34
C SER A 640 -2.57 -12.59 19.97
N ASP A 641 -3.10 -13.64 19.38
CA ASP A 641 -2.75 -15.00 19.70
C ASP A 641 -2.43 -15.82 18.45
N MET A 642 -1.79 -16.97 18.67
CA MET A 642 -1.60 -18.00 17.68
C MET A 642 -1.94 -19.34 18.29
N LEU A 643 -2.87 -20.06 17.67
CA LEU A 643 -3.17 -21.44 18.02
C LEU A 643 -2.33 -22.39 17.18
N THR A 644 -1.69 -23.35 17.84
CA THR A 644 -0.88 -24.38 17.18
C THR A 644 -1.39 -25.78 17.52
N THR A 645 -1.15 -26.72 16.61
CA THR A 645 -1.26 -28.15 16.92
C THR A 645 -0.21 -28.48 17.98
N GLY A 646 -0.62 -29.04 19.12
CA GLY A 646 0.29 -29.38 20.20
C GLY A 646 1.20 -30.54 19.83
N LYS A 647 2.33 -30.27 19.17
CA LYS A 647 3.52 -31.14 19.29
C LYS A 647 4.34 -30.62 20.45
N GLU A 648 4.59 -31.48 21.45
CA GLU A 648 5.65 -31.24 22.43
C GLU A 648 6.93 -30.95 21.65
N GLN A 649 7.50 -29.76 21.85
CA GLN A 649 8.89 -29.51 21.47
C GLN A 649 9.73 -30.49 22.28
N ARG A 650 10.24 -31.54 21.62
CA ARG A 650 11.30 -32.39 22.15
C ARG A 650 12.65 -31.87 21.68
#